data_AF-A0A821EDE5-F1
#
_entry.id   AF-A0A821EDE5-F1
#
_cell.length_a   1.000
_cell.length_b   1.000
_cell.length_c   1.000
_cell.angle_alpha   90.00
_cell.angle_beta   90.00
_cell.angle_gamma   90.00
#
_symmetry.space_group_name_H-M   'P 1'
#
loop_
_entity.id
_entity.type
_entity.pdbx_description
1 polymer ?
#
loop_
_entity_poly.entity_id
_entity_poly.type
_entity_poly.pdbx_seq_one_letter_code
_entity_poly.pdbx_strand_id
1 'polypeptide(L)'
;MSNDHFDDVFRIFIDILDQNDKFRIFHCDILVCIALTLEFKEVSELKSLEIDIFNDDEIIRYWSFRGLRAAYDRGFRSSAFLQWCDHIIDKLEDNTDVEVDFDLDLFETVAALKYIDFDKIYGKPQNLWNRELLICDLIERFHITEAERFQFYEVWLDIEEHSKGQSDILLKLLHRFLVNNNNVLFTECYETVKILDQIDFDTAHDILLHSSQAIVDLRQAYLTLIIHQCLLNRAGVSGEYTETLASNMMSNFGFDLSQKFLSGLQSISNLSEFENILNFSKTYHIQSSDIYVKNATVPILKQSLEIKLLGNQIEKADRLKLGVCLDDLLDKNWAFEQLNHFFSIVKESNSREKARYFLSVLEIISHYKIPPKEENYEKISIILKNSSEDWQKEINKIAIETNFSDKGQVKMSRELVQELQSKNSQNENLKTFDEEKLLDLIEKIKSSNLLSLLFKNIIEKDSNPKHRIPSISISQWTKDHIHLWANIVKAYATLCIDSEDFIIEALAVIKQANFMDTGFHLTDAQILSCLIVLNANKNQGRLLQVGTGEGKSTIISVLAVVDALLGSIVDIITSSPVLAERDAKEKENFYSMFGLQCSHNNDKVVYLSDPKVCYRKQIVYGEAAQFQFDTLRTEYAELNTLADRKWDVAIVDEVDSTLIDDSSKIARSASSISGMDQLQIIYHLLWY
;
A
#
# COMPACT_ATOMS: atom_id res chain seq x y z
N MET A 1 14.09 -7.67 38.27
CA MET A 1 14.32 -6.65 39.33
C MET A 1 13.49 -7.05 40.54
N SER A 2 13.90 -6.71 41.76
CA SER A 2 13.14 -7.02 42.99
C SER A 2 11.80 -6.29 43.00
N ASN A 3 10.74 -6.95 43.51
CA ASN A 3 9.38 -6.37 43.64
C ASN A 3 9.37 -4.97 44.29
N ASP A 4 10.33 -4.69 45.17
CA ASP A 4 10.43 -3.40 45.88
C ASP A 4 10.58 -2.17 44.95
N HIS A 5 11.16 -2.31 43.75
CA HIS A 5 11.24 -1.18 42.79
C HIS A 5 9.94 -0.94 42.01
N PHE A 6 9.07 -1.94 41.93
CA PHE A 6 7.76 -1.78 41.30
C PHE A 6 6.81 -1.01 42.22
N ASP A 7 6.83 -1.29 43.53
CA ASP A 7 6.00 -0.60 44.52
C ASP A 7 6.35 0.90 44.63
N ASP A 8 7.62 1.26 44.45
CA ASP A 8 8.08 2.66 44.46
C ASP A 8 7.61 3.43 43.21
N VAL A 9 7.67 2.82 42.02
CA VAL A 9 7.13 3.42 40.78
C VAL A 9 5.61 3.55 40.89
N PHE A 10 4.96 2.54 41.45
CA PHE A 10 3.53 2.50 41.67
C PHE A 10 3.06 3.64 42.60
N ARG A 11 3.76 3.86 43.72
CA ARG A 11 3.49 5.01 44.62
C ARG A 11 3.65 6.36 43.94
N ILE A 12 4.69 6.54 43.12
CA ILE A 12 4.92 7.80 42.39
C ILE A 12 3.78 8.09 41.42
N PHE A 13 3.23 7.07 40.75
CA PHE A 13 2.07 7.25 39.87
C PHE A 13 0.81 7.60 40.67
N ILE A 14 0.55 6.95 41.81
CA ILE A 14 -0.58 7.31 42.70
C ILE A 14 -0.45 8.74 43.23
N ASP A 15 0.74 9.17 43.64
CA ASP A 15 0.96 10.54 44.11
C ASP A 15 0.72 11.60 43.01
N ILE A 16 0.88 11.22 41.73
CA ILE A 16 0.55 12.04 40.57
C ILE A 16 -0.97 12.02 40.28
N LEU A 17 -1.67 10.90 40.56
CA LEU A 17 -3.13 10.78 40.43
C LEU A 17 -3.88 11.78 41.32
N ASP A 18 -3.41 11.98 42.55
CA ASP A 18 -4.06 12.87 43.53
C ASP A 18 -3.94 14.38 43.20
N GLN A 19 -3.14 14.75 42.21
CA GLN A 19 -2.77 16.16 41.97
C GLN A 19 -3.41 16.82 40.74
N ASN A 20 -4.03 16.11 39.79
CA ASN A 20 -4.54 16.73 38.55
C ASN A 20 -5.78 16.05 37.91
N ASP A 21 -6.91 16.77 37.85
CA ASP A 21 -8.19 16.33 37.24
C ASP A 21 -8.17 16.21 35.69
N LYS A 22 -7.27 16.93 34.99
CA LYS A 22 -7.33 17.05 33.52
C LYS A 22 -6.90 15.80 32.73
N PHE A 23 -6.34 14.78 33.40
CA PHE A 23 -5.84 13.55 32.76
C PHE A 23 -6.48 12.27 33.31
N ARG A 24 -7.62 12.38 33.99
CA ARG A 24 -8.27 11.29 34.73
C ARG A 24 -8.65 10.07 33.87
N ILE A 25 -9.01 10.25 32.60
CA ILE A 25 -9.29 9.14 31.66
C ILE A 25 -8.00 8.37 31.32
N PHE A 26 -6.92 9.08 30.98
CA PHE A 26 -5.60 8.48 30.72
C PHE A 26 -5.05 7.74 31.95
N HIS A 27 -5.38 8.24 33.14
CA HIS A 27 -5.06 7.60 34.40
C HIS A 27 -5.83 6.30 34.64
N CYS A 28 -7.13 6.26 34.32
CA CYS A 28 -7.92 5.03 34.39
C CYS A 28 -7.40 3.97 33.42
N ASP A 29 -6.99 4.35 32.21
CA ASP A 29 -6.38 3.45 31.22
C ASP A 29 -5.07 2.80 31.71
N ILE A 30 -4.22 3.57 32.39
CA ILE A 30 -2.98 3.05 32.98
C ILE A 30 -3.30 2.05 34.09
N LEU A 31 -4.25 2.37 34.97
CA LEU A 31 -4.68 1.47 36.04
C LEU A 31 -5.31 0.18 35.49
N VAL A 32 -6.02 0.23 34.36
CA VAL A 32 -6.52 -0.95 33.63
C VAL A 32 -5.37 -1.82 33.12
N CYS A 33 -4.33 -1.21 32.53
CA CYS A 33 -3.15 -1.95 32.08
C CYS A 33 -2.40 -2.63 33.24
N ILE A 34 -2.36 -1.98 34.40
CA ILE A 34 -1.76 -2.54 35.62
C ILE A 34 -2.63 -3.67 36.20
N ALA A 35 -3.96 -3.49 36.23
CA ALA A 35 -4.95 -4.53 36.58
C ALA A 35 -4.76 -5.81 35.74
N LEU A 36 -4.39 -5.63 34.47
CA LEU A 36 -4.12 -6.68 33.50
C LEU A 36 -2.72 -7.30 33.58
N THR A 37 -1.83 -6.91 34.50
CA THR A 37 -0.44 -7.43 34.50
C THR A 37 0.05 -8.04 35.81
N LEU A 38 -0.49 -7.66 36.98
CA LEU A 38 0.06 -8.09 38.28
C LEU A 38 -0.75 -9.18 39.01
N GLU A 39 -0.08 -9.95 39.87
CA GLU A 39 -0.69 -10.73 40.96
C GLU A 39 -0.80 -9.82 42.20
N PHE A 40 -2.01 -9.33 42.50
CA PHE A 40 -2.23 -8.29 43.50
C PHE A 40 -1.97 -8.76 44.94
N LYS A 41 -1.03 -8.10 45.64
CA LYS A 41 -0.80 -8.29 47.09
C LYS A 41 -1.19 -7.10 47.96
N GLU A 42 -1.29 -5.88 47.44
CA GLU A 42 -1.71 -4.70 48.22
C GLU A 42 -3.06 -4.13 47.74
N VAL A 43 -4.01 -4.06 48.69
CA VAL A 43 -5.43 -3.71 48.49
C VAL A 43 -5.65 -2.18 48.44
N SER A 44 -4.65 -1.37 48.81
CA SER A 44 -4.77 0.09 48.90
C SER A 44 -4.87 0.80 47.55
N GLU A 45 -4.49 0.12 46.48
CA GLU A 45 -4.01 0.75 45.24
C GLU A 45 -5.08 0.85 44.13
N LEU A 46 -6.12 0.02 44.18
CA LEU A 46 -7.25 0.03 43.23
C LEU A 46 -8.48 0.80 43.75
N LYS A 47 -8.38 1.44 44.92
CA LYS A 47 -9.48 2.21 45.54
C LYS A 47 -9.97 3.36 44.66
N SER A 48 -9.11 3.93 43.83
CA SER A 48 -9.50 4.96 42.86
C SER A 48 -10.52 4.41 41.85
N LEU A 49 -10.30 3.22 41.30
CA LEU A 49 -11.26 2.56 40.40
C LEU A 49 -12.57 2.20 41.12
N GLU A 50 -12.51 1.81 42.40
CA GLU A 50 -13.70 1.56 43.21
C GLU A 50 -14.53 2.82 43.49
N ILE A 51 -13.89 3.98 43.56
CA ILE A 51 -14.58 5.28 43.69
C ILE A 51 -15.15 5.69 42.34
N ASP A 52 -14.35 5.53 41.28
CA ASP A 52 -14.70 6.00 39.94
C ASP A 52 -15.74 5.13 39.22
N ILE A 53 -16.06 3.93 39.71
CA ILE A 53 -17.21 3.14 39.21
C ILE A 53 -18.57 3.79 39.52
N PHE A 54 -18.63 4.68 40.51
CA PHE A 54 -19.81 5.48 40.84
C PHE A 54 -19.70 6.94 40.36
N ASN A 55 -18.74 7.24 39.47
CA ASN A 55 -18.55 8.60 38.93
C ASN A 55 -19.74 9.02 38.07
N ASP A 56 -20.04 10.32 37.97
CA ASP A 56 -21.12 10.83 37.10
C ASP A 56 -20.72 10.80 35.60
N ASP A 57 -19.42 10.78 35.28
CA ASP A 57 -18.90 10.68 33.92
C ASP A 57 -18.89 9.22 33.41
N GLU A 58 -19.63 8.97 32.33
CA GLU A 58 -19.82 7.64 31.72
C GLU A 58 -18.52 6.99 31.27
N ILE A 59 -17.58 7.76 30.70
CA ILE A 59 -16.32 7.22 30.18
C ILE A 59 -15.43 6.78 31.35
N ILE A 60 -15.45 7.54 32.45
CA ILE A 60 -14.68 7.22 33.66
C ILE A 60 -15.24 5.96 34.34
N ARG A 61 -16.57 5.82 34.42
CA ARG A 61 -17.21 4.59 34.93
C ARG A 61 -16.81 3.37 34.10
N TYR A 62 -16.86 3.49 32.77
CA TYR A 62 -16.51 2.41 31.85
C TYR A 62 -15.09 1.86 32.06
N TRP A 63 -14.09 2.74 32.09
CA TRP A 63 -12.70 2.31 32.29
C TRP A 63 -12.47 1.75 33.69
N SER A 64 -13.15 2.30 34.69
CA SER A 64 -13.12 1.79 36.07
C SER A 64 -13.69 0.38 36.17
N PHE A 65 -14.82 0.12 35.52
CA PHE A 65 -15.40 -1.21 35.41
C PHE A 65 -14.46 -2.20 34.72
N ARG A 66 -13.85 -1.82 33.59
CA ARG A 66 -12.89 -2.68 32.85
C ARG A 66 -11.68 -3.04 33.71
N GLY A 67 -11.15 -2.08 34.45
CA GLY A 67 -10.00 -2.29 35.36
C GLY A 67 -10.35 -3.19 36.53
N LEU A 68 -11.47 -2.93 37.21
CA LEU A 68 -11.94 -3.76 38.32
C LEU A 68 -12.29 -5.19 37.89
N ARG A 69 -12.87 -5.37 36.70
CA ARG A 69 -13.13 -6.68 36.11
C ARG A 69 -11.86 -7.45 35.81
N ALA A 70 -10.87 -6.80 35.18
CA ALA A 70 -9.57 -7.42 34.92
C ALA A 70 -8.87 -7.85 36.22
N ALA A 71 -8.92 -7.00 37.25
CA ALA A 71 -8.41 -7.33 38.57
C ALA A 71 -9.19 -8.50 39.21
N TYR A 72 -10.52 -8.53 39.04
CA TYR A 72 -11.37 -9.60 39.55
C TYR A 72 -11.05 -10.97 38.93
N ASP A 73 -10.85 -11.03 37.62
CA ASP A 73 -10.44 -12.25 36.91
C ASP A 73 -9.07 -12.77 37.42
N ARG A 74 -8.24 -11.89 37.99
CA ARG A 74 -6.94 -12.18 38.62
C ARG A 74 -7.02 -12.51 40.12
N GLY A 75 -8.23 -12.60 40.69
CA GLY A 75 -8.45 -12.97 42.09
C GLY A 75 -8.62 -11.80 43.06
N PHE A 76 -8.58 -10.56 42.60
CA PHE A 76 -8.98 -9.41 43.42
C PHE A 76 -10.49 -9.48 43.71
N ARG A 77 -10.92 -9.08 44.90
CA ARG A 77 -12.33 -9.11 45.31
C ARG A 77 -12.67 -7.78 45.96
N SER A 78 -13.40 -6.97 45.22
CA SER A 78 -13.92 -5.69 45.70
C SER A 78 -15.39 -5.84 46.12
N SER A 79 -15.71 -5.46 47.35
CA SER A 79 -17.10 -5.41 47.81
C SER A 79 -17.89 -4.31 47.13
N ALA A 80 -17.25 -3.18 46.79
CA ALA A 80 -17.88 -2.06 46.10
C ALA A 80 -18.26 -2.44 44.66
N PHE A 81 -17.35 -3.11 43.95
CA PHE A 81 -17.61 -3.64 42.60
C PHE A 81 -18.77 -4.64 42.59
N LEU A 82 -18.77 -5.60 43.54
CA LEU A 82 -19.84 -6.60 43.63
C LEU A 82 -21.19 -5.97 44.00
N GLN A 83 -21.21 -5.03 44.94
CA GLN A 83 -22.44 -4.29 45.28
C GLN A 83 -22.98 -3.47 44.12
N TRP A 84 -22.09 -2.88 43.31
CA TRP A 84 -22.48 -2.18 42.10
C TRP A 84 -23.11 -3.14 41.08
N CYS A 85 -22.49 -4.31 40.85
CA CYS A 85 -23.07 -5.35 39.99
C CYS A 85 -24.43 -5.83 40.50
N ASP A 86 -24.55 -6.13 41.80
CA ASP A 86 -25.81 -6.56 42.43
C ASP A 86 -26.90 -5.48 42.28
N HIS A 87 -26.57 -4.19 42.47
CA HIS A 87 -27.51 -3.08 42.30
C HIS A 87 -28.00 -2.90 40.86
N ILE A 88 -27.13 -3.10 39.87
CA ILE A 88 -27.53 -3.10 38.45
C ILE A 88 -28.46 -4.28 38.16
N ILE A 89 -28.19 -5.46 38.73
CA ILE A 89 -29.05 -6.64 38.62
C ILE A 89 -30.43 -6.38 39.27
N ASP A 90 -30.47 -5.83 40.48
CA ASP A 90 -31.73 -5.51 41.18
C ASP A 90 -32.56 -4.48 40.40
N LYS A 91 -31.91 -3.47 39.81
CA LYS A 91 -32.58 -2.51 38.91
C LYS A 91 -33.22 -3.18 37.68
N LEU A 92 -32.57 -4.20 37.12
CA LEU A 92 -33.08 -4.99 36.00
C LEU A 92 -34.23 -5.92 36.42
N GLU A 93 -34.21 -6.42 37.66
CA GLU A 93 -35.27 -7.29 38.20
C GLU A 93 -36.55 -6.52 38.59
N ASP A 94 -36.43 -5.28 39.08
CA ASP A 94 -37.54 -4.51 39.66
C ASP A 94 -38.28 -3.57 38.69
N ASN A 95 -37.70 -3.21 37.53
CA ASN A 95 -38.31 -2.26 36.59
C ASN A 95 -38.54 -2.86 35.20
N THR A 96 -39.80 -3.14 34.89
CA THR A 96 -40.27 -3.73 33.62
C THR A 96 -40.53 -2.70 32.51
N ASP A 97 -40.03 -1.46 32.60
CA ASP A 97 -40.40 -0.38 31.67
C ASP A 97 -39.36 0.77 31.66
N VAL A 98 -38.11 0.45 31.32
CA VAL A 98 -37.08 1.48 31.05
C VAL A 98 -36.72 1.42 29.58
N GLU A 99 -37.02 2.50 28.84
CA GLU A 99 -36.31 2.82 27.60
C GLU A 99 -34.84 3.02 28.00
N VAL A 100 -34.00 2.03 27.69
CA VAL A 100 -32.56 2.17 27.82
C VAL A 100 -32.13 3.11 26.70
N ASP A 101 -31.91 4.38 27.05
CA ASP A 101 -31.27 5.34 26.16
C ASP A 101 -29.93 4.77 25.70
N PHE A 102 -29.56 5.05 24.45
CA PHE A 102 -28.40 4.49 23.77
C PHE A 102 -27.10 4.95 24.47
N ASP A 103 -26.62 4.19 25.46
CA ASP A 103 -25.41 4.54 26.19
C ASP A 103 -24.66 3.37 26.85
N LEU A 104 -23.46 3.67 27.37
CA LEU A 104 -22.53 2.81 28.11
C LEU A 104 -23.18 1.91 29.18
N ASP A 105 -24.35 2.30 29.70
CA ASP A 105 -25.19 1.50 30.61
C ASP A 105 -25.63 0.14 30.02
N LEU A 106 -25.85 0.09 28.69
CA LEU A 106 -26.15 -1.15 27.97
C LEU A 106 -24.90 -2.06 27.87
N PHE A 107 -23.72 -1.45 27.68
CA PHE A 107 -22.45 -2.17 27.66
C PHE A 107 -22.12 -2.73 29.05
N GLU A 108 -22.39 -1.97 30.11
CA GLU A 108 -22.28 -2.38 31.52
C GLU A 108 -23.16 -3.60 31.82
N THR A 109 -24.40 -3.59 31.32
CA THR A 109 -25.36 -4.70 31.44
C THR A 109 -24.84 -5.97 30.75
N VAL A 110 -24.39 -5.85 29.50
CA VAL A 110 -23.85 -6.98 28.71
C VAL A 110 -22.51 -7.49 29.27
N ALA A 111 -21.72 -6.60 29.85
CA ALA A 111 -20.44 -6.94 30.44
C ALA A 111 -20.61 -7.63 31.82
N ALA A 112 -21.60 -7.26 32.63
CA ALA A 112 -21.89 -7.88 33.92
C ALA A 112 -22.45 -9.31 33.82
N LEU A 113 -22.87 -9.77 32.63
CA LEU A 113 -23.56 -11.06 32.39
C LEU A 113 -22.83 -12.31 32.91
N LYS A 114 -21.49 -12.31 33.00
CA LYS A 114 -20.73 -13.48 33.51
C LYS A 114 -21.01 -13.76 35.00
N TYR A 115 -21.69 -12.84 35.68
CA TYR A 115 -22.06 -12.89 37.09
C TYR A 115 -23.56 -13.15 37.32
N ILE A 116 -24.35 -13.24 36.25
CA ILE A 116 -25.79 -13.54 36.33
C ILE A 116 -25.97 -15.05 36.43
N ASP A 117 -26.58 -15.48 37.55
CA ASP A 117 -27.03 -16.85 37.73
C ASP A 117 -28.34 -17.05 36.97
N PHE A 118 -28.25 -17.42 35.69
CA PHE A 118 -29.41 -17.67 34.84
C PHE A 118 -30.36 -18.73 35.43
N ASP A 119 -29.86 -19.67 36.25
CA ASP A 119 -30.70 -20.67 36.92
C ASP A 119 -31.70 -20.04 37.91
N LYS A 120 -31.44 -18.81 38.41
CA LYS A 120 -32.40 -18.04 39.21
C LYS A 120 -33.48 -17.33 38.37
N ILE A 121 -33.15 -16.96 37.13
CA ILE A 121 -34.06 -16.26 36.19
C ILE A 121 -35.02 -17.23 35.49
N TYR A 122 -34.59 -18.47 35.25
CA TYR A 122 -35.38 -19.55 34.64
C TYR A 122 -36.68 -19.91 35.37
N GLY A 123 -36.91 -19.40 36.59
CA GLY A 123 -38.16 -19.59 37.36
C GLY A 123 -39.33 -18.68 36.97
N LYS A 124 -39.13 -17.64 36.14
CA LYS A 124 -40.20 -16.70 35.71
C LYS A 124 -40.70 -17.03 34.29
N PRO A 125 -42.01 -16.88 34.00
CA PRO A 125 -42.55 -17.20 32.68
C PRO A 125 -41.97 -16.27 31.59
N GLN A 126 -41.55 -16.87 30.47
CA GLN A 126 -40.75 -16.25 29.41
C GLN A 126 -41.41 -15.06 28.70
N ASN A 127 -42.73 -14.93 28.79
CA ASN A 127 -43.46 -13.77 28.27
C ASN A 127 -43.18 -12.47 29.04
N LEU A 128 -42.52 -12.57 30.20
CA LEU A 128 -42.11 -11.45 31.06
C LEU A 128 -40.62 -11.09 30.91
N TRP A 129 -39.88 -11.74 30.01
CA TRP A 129 -38.45 -11.44 29.82
C TRP A 129 -38.30 -10.20 28.92
N ASN A 130 -37.46 -9.27 29.35
CA ASN A 130 -37.10 -8.08 28.58
C ASN A 130 -36.23 -8.44 27.37
N ARG A 131 -36.18 -7.53 26.39
CA ARG A 131 -35.43 -7.66 25.14
C ARG A 131 -33.98 -8.09 25.39
N GLU A 132 -33.29 -7.43 26.30
CA GLU A 132 -31.87 -7.63 26.58
C GLU A 132 -31.62 -9.05 27.09
N LEU A 133 -32.49 -9.55 27.98
CA LEU A 133 -32.41 -10.91 28.51
C LEU A 133 -32.62 -11.97 27.43
N LEU A 134 -33.50 -11.72 26.45
CA LEU A 134 -33.72 -12.62 25.33
C LEU A 134 -32.51 -12.67 24.38
N ILE A 135 -31.90 -11.52 24.06
CA ILE A 135 -30.68 -11.46 23.25
C ILE A 135 -29.51 -12.15 23.96
N CYS A 136 -29.38 -11.93 25.27
CA CYS A 136 -28.33 -12.55 26.07
C CYS A 136 -28.47 -14.08 26.13
N ASP A 137 -29.68 -14.59 26.38
CA ASP A 137 -29.94 -16.03 26.37
C ASP A 137 -29.66 -16.66 24.99
N LEU A 138 -29.97 -15.96 23.89
CA LEU A 138 -29.60 -16.41 22.55
C LEU A 138 -28.10 -16.53 22.39
N ILE A 139 -27.35 -15.47 22.71
CA ILE A 139 -25.90 -15.40 22.54
C ILE A 139 -25.17 -16.46 23.37
N GLU A 140 -25.62 -16.69 24.61
CA GLU A 140 -24.95 -17.60 25.55
C GLU A 140 -25.05 -19.07 25.11
N ARG A 141 -26.18 -19.45 24.50
CA ARG A 141 -26.39 -20.81 23.95
C ARG A 141 -25.35 -21.23 22.92
N PHE A 142 -24.74 -20.28 22.21
CA PHE A 142 -23.82 -20.55 21.12
C PHE A 142 -22.33 -20.48 21.50
N HIS A 143 -21.98 -20.09 22.74
CA HIS A 143 -20.59 -19.96 23.22
C HIS A 143 -19.66 -19.14 22.28
N ILE A 144 -20.10 -17.95 21.86
CA ILE A 144 -19.41 -17.10 20.87
C ILE A 144 -18.41 -16.09 21.46
N THR A 145 -17.48 -15.61 20.63
CA THR A 145 -16.42 -14.63 20.98
C THR A 145 -16.97 -13.21 21.17
N GLU A 146 -16.22 -12.33 21.84
CA GLU A 146 -16.65 -10.93 22.07
C GLU A 146 -16.91 -10.15 20.77
N ALA A 147 -16.12 -10.38 19.72
CA ALA A 147 -16.31 -9.73 18.42
C ALA A 147 -17.62 -10.16 17.74
N GLU A 148 -17.97 -11.45 17.81
CA GLU A 148 -19.21 -11.99 17.26
C GLU A 148 -20.45 -11.49 18.01
N ARG A 149 -20.34 -11.29 19.34
CA ARG A 149 -21.40 -10.67 20.15
C ARG A 149 -21.69 -9.25 19.67
N PHE A 150 -20.64 -8.47 19.44
CA PHE A 150 -20.78 -7.10 18.96
C PHE A 150 -21.48 -7.04 17.59
N GLN A 151 -21.02 -7.87 16.64
CA GLN A 151 -21.62 -7.94 15.30
C GLN A 151 -23.09 -8.38 15.31
N PHE A 152 -23.46 -9.32 16.18
CA PHE A 152 -24.85 -9.74 16.31
C PHE A 152 -25.73 -8.59 16.82
N TYR A 153 -25.22 -7.87 17.82
CA TYR A 153 -25.95 -6.77 18.45
C TYR A 153 -26.16 -5.58 17.51
N GLU A 154 -25.12 -5.21 16.75
CA GLU A 154 -25.17 -4.15 15.74
C GLU A 154 -26.29 -4.40 14.71
N VAL A 155 -26.37 -5.61 14.15
CA VAL A 155 -27.43 -5.97 13.19
C VAL A 155 -28.81 -5.96 13.84
N TRP A 156 -28.92 -6.36 15.11
CA TRP A 156 -30.21 -6.34 15.80
C TRP A 156 -30.73 -4.91 16.01
N LEU A 157 -29.84 -3.96 16.31
CA LEU A 157 -30.21 -2.54 16.42
C LEU A 157 -30.77 -1.99 15.11
N ASP A 158 -30.17 -2.35 13.97
CA ASP A 158 -30.67 -1.93 12.66
C ASP A 158 -32.13 -2.38 12.44
N ILE A 159 -32.48 -3.61 12.83
CA ILE A 159 -33.85 -4.14 12.71
C ILE A 159 -34.83 -3.30 13.53
N GLU A 160 -34.42 -2.78 14.68
CA GLU A 160 -35.29 -1.99 15.55
C GLU A 160 -35.62 -0.62 14.97
N GLU A 161 -34.63 0.02 14.34
CA GLU A 161 -34.85 1.26 13.62
C GLU A 161 -35.85 1.06 12.46
N HIS A 162 -35.76 -0.07 11.75
CA HIS A 162 -36.62 -0.35 10.60
C HIS A 162 -38.03 -0.87 10.96
N SER A 163 -38.17 -1.64 12.05
CA SER A 163 -39.40 -2.38 12.40
C SER A 163 -40.45 -1.58 13.17
N LYS A 164 -40.28 -0.26 13.34
CA LYS A 164 -41.26 0.66 13.96
C LYS A 164 -41.84 0.16 15.29
N GLY A 165 -41.01 -0.43 16.15
CA GLY A 165 -41.39 -0.91 17.49
C GLY A 165 -42.04 -2.30 17.51
N GLN A 166 -41.99 -3.07 16.42
CA GLN A 166 -42.47 -4.46 16.37
C GLN A 166 -41.36 -5.50 16.47
N SER A 167 -40.09 -5.08 16.61
CA SER A 167 -38.90 -5.94 16.78
C SER A 167 -39.02 -6.94 17.92
N ASP A 168 -39.60 -6.54 19.05
CA ASP A 168 -39.78 -7.42 20.22
C ASP A 168 -40.63 -8.66 19.90
N ILE A 169 -41.61 -8.51 19.00
CA ILE A 169 -42.45 -9.62 18.58
C ILE A 169 -41.63 -10.59 17.74
N LEU A 170 -40.81 -10.09 16.81
CA LEU A 170 -39.91 -10.90 16.00
C LEU A 170 -38.86 -11.61 16.86
N LEU A 171 -38.27 -10.91 17.85
CA LEU A 171 -37.30 -11.48 18.78
C LEU A 171 -37.87 -12.66 19.56
N LYS A 172 -39.07 -12.49 20.11
CA LYS A 172 -39.74 -13.53 20.89
C LYS A 172 -40.09 -14.75 20.03
N LEU A 173 -40.49 -14.54 18.76
CA LEU A 173 -40.76 -15.63 17.83
C LEU A 173 -39.49 -16.36 17.40
N LEU A 174 -38.43 -15.62 17.05
CA LEU A 174 -37.13 -16.17 16.70
C LEU A 174 -36.54 -16.97 17.86
N HIS A 175 -36.55 -16.40 19.07
CA HIS A 175 -36.12 -17.06 20.30
C HIS A 175 -36.86 -18.38 20.52
N ARG A 176 -38.20 -18.34 20.47
CA ARG A 176 -39.04 -19.53 20.63
C ARG A 176 -38.72 -20.61 19.58
N PHE A 177 -38.46 -20.21 18.33
CA PHE A 177 -38.07 -21.15 17.28
C PHE A 177 -36.71 -21.80 17.57
N LEU A 178 -35.71 -21.01 17.95
CA LEU A 178 -34.35 -21.49 18.22
C LEU A 178 -34.30 -22.39 19.47
N VAL A 179 -35.04 -22.05 20.52
CA VAL A 179 -35.14 -22.86 21.74
C VAL A 179 -35.71 -24.25 21.45
N ASN A 180 -36.66 -24.36 20.52
CA ASN A 180 -37.27 -25.64 20.18
C ASN A 180 -36.44 -26.48 19.20
N ASN A 181 -35.40 -25.88 18.58
CA ASN A 181 -34.57 -26.51 17.56
C ASN A 181 -33.09 -26.55 17.99
N ASN A 182 -32.69 -27.61 18.69
CA ASN A 182 -31.35 -27.76 19.28
C ASN A 182 -30.17 -27.93 18.29
N ASN A 183 -30.42 -27.97 16.97
CA ASN A 183 -29.40 -28.25 15.95
C ASN A 183 -28.99 -27.04 15.10
N VAL A 184 -29.44 -25.83 15.45
CA VAL A 184 -29.13 -24.62 14.68
C VAL A 184 -27.73 -24.10 15.03
N LEU A 185 -26.92 -23.76 14.03
CA LEU A 185 -25.61 -23.14 14.22
C LEU A 185 -25.73 -21.61 14.41
N PHE A 186 -24.79 -21.00 15.12
CA PHE A 186 -24.76 -19.53 15.29
C PHE A 186 -24.76 -18.79 13.95
N THR A 187 -24.02 -19.30 12.96
CA THR A 187 -23.97 -18.73 11.61
C THR A 187 -25.34 -18.69 10.95
N GLU A 188 -26.17 -19.73 11.13
CA GLU A 188 -27.51 -19.80 10.57
C GLU A 188 -28.45 -18.81 11.27
N CYS A 189 -28.32 -18.67 12.59
CA CYS A 189 -29.05 -17.68 13.37
C CYS A 189 -28.69 -16.25 12.95
N TYR A 190 -27.40 -15.93 12.86
CA TYR A 190 -26.90 -14.62 12.46
C TYR A 190 -27.34 -14.24 11.05
N GLU A 191 -27.28 -15.17 10.09
CA GLU A 191 -27.81 -14.97 8.74
C GLU A 191 -29.33 -14.72 8.74
N THR A 192 -30.08 -15.42 9.60
CA THR A 192 -31.53 -15.25 9.71
C THR A 192 -31.88 -13.86 10.24
N VAL A 193 -31.15 -13.37 11.24
CA VAL A 193 -31.32 -12.01 11.79
C VAL A 193 -31.07 -10.96 10.70
N LYS A 194 -30.02 -11.11 9.89
CA LYS A 194 -29.78 -10.22 8.74
C LYS A 194 -30.92 -10.19 7.71
N ILE A 195 -31.60 -11.33 7.51
CA ILE A 195 -32.73 -11.41 6.59
C ILE A 195 -33.95 -10.65 7.14
N LEU A 196 -34.17 -10.69 8.47
CA LEU A 196 -35.29 -10.01 9.11
C LEU A 196 -35.25 -8.49 8.92
N ASP A 197 -34.06 -7.89 8.82
CA ASP A 197 -33.89 -6.47 8.48
C ASP A 197 -34.41 -6.11 7.07
N GLN A 198 -34.47 -7.08 6.16
CA GLN A 198 -34.67 -6.85 4.73
C GLN A 198 -36.06 -7.28 4.21
N ILE A 199 -36.89 -7.93 5.04
CA ILE A 199 -38.25 -8.38 4.69
C ILE A 199 -39.27 -7.56 5.50
N ASP A 200 -40.49 -7.39 4.97
CA ASP A 200 -41.58 -6.80 5.72
C ASP A 200 -42.00 -7.66 6.94
N PHE A 201 -42.47 -6.97 7.98
CA PHE A 201 -42.85 -7.60 9.25
C PHE A 201 -43.90 -8.70 9.08
N ASP A 202 -44.93 -8.49 8.27
CA ASP A 202 -46.06 -9.44 8.13
C ASP A 202 -45.58 -10.77 7.56
N THR A 203 -44.76 -10.73 6.51
CA THR A 203 -44.17 -11.93 5.89
C THR A 203 -43.23 -12.65 6.87
N ALA A 204 -42.38 -11.91 7.59
CA ALA A 204 -41.48 -12.50 8.57
C ALA A 204 -42.24 -13.14 9.75
N HIS A 205 -43.29 -12.48 10.22
CA HIS A 205 -44.17 -12.94 11.29
C HIS A 205 -44.86 -14.24 10.93
N ASP A 206 -45.51 -14.30 9.77
CA ASP A 206 -46.25 -15.49 9.31
C ASP A 206 -45.32 -16.71 9.17
N ILE A 207 -44.12 -16.53 8.61
CA ILE A 207 -43.16 -17.61 8.44
C ILE A 207 -42.65 -18.12 9.80
N LEU A 208 -42.25 -17.21 10.70
CA LEU A 208 -41.76 -17.59 12.03
C LEU A 208 -42.83 -18.28 12.89
N LEU A 209 -44.11 -17.95 12.68
CA LEU A 209 -45.21 -18.48 13.47
C LEU A 209 -45.73 -19.83 12.97
N HIS A 210 -45.74 -20.05 11.65
CA HIS A 210 -46.42 -21.19 11.02
C HIS A 210 -45.49 -22.19 10.31
N SER A 211 -44.24 -21.82 10.02
CA SER A 211 -43.32 -22.72 9.30
C SER A 211 -42.62 -23.72 10.23
N SER A 212 -42.57 -24.98 9.79
CA SER A 212 -41.72 -26.01 10.39
C SER A 212 -40.22 -25.84 10.08
N GLN A 213 -39.87 -25.11 9.02
CA GLN A 213 -38.50 -24.83 8.57
C GLN A 213 -38.29 -23.32 8.38
N ALA A 214 -38.64 -22.54 9.41
CA ALA A 214 -38.71 -21.08 9.31
C ALA A 214 -37.42 -20.41 8.78
N ILE A 215 -36.23 -20.90 9.14
CA ILE A 215 -34.94 -20.40 8.63
C ILE A 215 -34.83 -20.56 7.10
N VAL A 216 -35.25 -21.70 6.56
CA VAL A 216 -35.18 -22.00 5.11
C VAL A 216 -36.22 -21.17 4.36
N ASP A 217 -37.44 -21.10 4.90
CA ASP A 217 -38.54 -20.37 4.27
C ASP A 217 -38.29 -18.86 4.26
N LEU A 218 -37.70 -18.29 5.33
CA LEU A 218 -37.27 -16.89 5.37
C LEU A 218 -36.22 -16.58 4.29
N ARG A 219 -35.26 -17.48 4.09
CA ARG A 219 -34.25 -17.34 3.02
C ARG A 219 -34.90 -17.38 1.64
N GLN A 220 -35.84 -18.28 1.42
CA GLN A 220 -36.55 -18.38 0.14
C GLN A 220 -37.40 -17.13 -0.13
N ALA A 221 -38.10 -16.61 0.89
CA ALA A 221 -38.89 -15.39 0.79
C ALA A 221 -38.01 -14.18 0.44
N TYR A 222 -36.87 -14.02 1.12
CA TYR A 222 -35.86 -12.99 0.83
C TYR A 222 -35.39 -13.04 -0.63
N LEU A 223 -34.95 -14.22 -1.10
CA LEU A 223 -34.47 -14.40 -2.48
C LEU A 223 -35.54 -14.05 -3.50
N THR A 224 -36.78 -14.50 -3.26
CA THR A 224 -37.91 -14.23 -4.15
C THR A 224 -38.20 -12.73 -4.23
N LEU A 225 -38.21 -12.03 -3.09
CA LEU A 225 -38.45 -10.60 -3.01
C LEU A 225 -37.38 -9.79 -3.76
N ILE A 226 -36.10 -10.08 -3.56
CA ILE A 226 -35.01 -9.37 -4.24
C ILE A 226 -35.01 -9.64 -5.74
N ILE A 227 -35.18 -10.90 -6.16
CA ILE A 227 -35.25 -11.27 -7.58
C ILE A 227 -36.44 -10.54 -8.23
N HIS A 228 -37.58 -10.49 -7.55
CA HIS A 228 -38.76 -9.77 -8.02
C HIS A 228 -38.49 -8.27 -8.17
N GLN A 229 -37.92 -7.60 -7.15
CA GLN A 229 -37.52 -6.20 -7.21
C GLN A 229 -36.55 -5.90 -8.34
N CYS A 230 -35.57 -6.78 -8.60
CA CYS A 230 -34.61 -6.60 -9.69
C CYS A 230 -35.24 -6.76 -11.09
N LEU A 231 -36.33 -7.52 -11.22
CA LEU A 231 -36.95 -7.88 -12.51
C LEU A 231 -38.26 -7.15 -12.82
N LEU A 232 -38.86 -6.48 -11.83
CA LEU A 232 -40.17 -5.81 -11.88
C LEU A 232 -40.34 -4.80 -13.05
N ASN A 233 -39.25 -4.23 -13.57
CA ASN A 233 -39.29 -3.28 -14.69
C ASN A 233 -39.18 -3.91 -16.09
N ARG A 234 -39.16 -5.25 -16.21
CA ARG A 234 -38.98 -5.95 -17.50
C ARG A 234 -40.24 -6.64 -17.95
N ALA A 235 -40.70 -6.29 -19.15
CA ALA A 235 -41.86 -6.92 -19.76
C ALA A 235 -41.60 -8.42 -20.03
N GLY A 236 -42.42 -9.31 -19.46
CA GLY A 236 -42.51 -10.72 -19.85
C GLY A 236 -41.99 -11.77 -18.86
N VAL A 237 -41.54 -11.40 -17.65
CA VAL A 237 -41.17 -12.38 -16.61
C VAL A 237 -42.40 -12.72 -15.77
N SER A 238 -42.77 -14.01 -15.69
CA SER A 238 -43.88 -14.48 -14.84
C SER A 238 -43.41 -14.66 -13.39
N GLY A 239 -44.31 -14.49 -12.41
CA GLY A 239 -44.00 -14.73 -10.99
C GLY A 239 -43.55 -16.17 -10.70
N GLU A 240 -44.09 -17.14 -11.44
CA GLU A 240 -43.73 -18.56 -11.34
C GLU A 240 -42.26 -18.82 -11.72
N TYR A 241 -41.72 -18.05 -12.67
CA TYR A 241 -40.31 -18.11 -13.05
C TYR A 241 -39.40 -17.57 -11.95
N THR A 242 -39.80 -16.49 -11.26
CA THR A 242 -39.00 -15.93 -10.16
C THR A 242 -38.91 -16.86 -8.96
N GLU A 243 -40.00 -17.56 -8.63
CA GLU A 243 -40.03 -18.56 -7.57
C GLU A 243 -39.16 -19.78 -7.90
N THR A 244 -39.22 -20.24 -9.16
CA THR A 244 -38.40 -21.36 -9.64
C THR A 244 -36.90 -21.02 -9.58
N LEU A 245 -36.52 -19.79 -9.95
CA LEU A 245 -35.14 -19.32 -9.87
C LEU A 245 -34.65 -19.23 -8.41
N ALA A 246 -35.47 -18.70 -7.50
CA ALA A 246 -35.14 -18.62 -6.08
C ALA A 246 -34.93 -20.01 -5.46
N SER A 247 -35.81 -20.97 -5.78
CA SER A 247 -35.68 -22.37 -5.33
C SER A 247 -34.42 -23.04 -5.89
N ASN A 248 -34.08 -22.78 -7.16
CA ASN A 248 -32.85 -23.28 -7.78
C ASN A 248 -31.59 -22.66 -7.16
N MET A 249 -31.59 -21.39 -6.78
CA MET A 249 -30.44 -20.78 -6.11
C MET A 249 -30.27 -21.34 -4.69
N MET A 250 -31.36 -21.43 -3.92
CA MET A 250 -31.34 -21.95 -2.56
C MET A 250 -30.85 -23.40 -2.46
N SER A 251 -31.26 -24.26 -3.41
CA SER A 251 -30.87 -25.67 -3.41
C SER A 251 -29.41 -25.92 -3.80
N ASN A 252 -28.76 -24.96 -4.46
CA ASN A 252 -27.43 -25.16 -5.05
C ASN A 252 -26.33 -24.26 -4.48
N PHE A 253 -26.67 -23.14 -3.82
CA PHE A 253 -25.70 -22.14 -3.35
C PHE A 253 -25.96 -21.71 -1.89
N GLY A 254 -24.90 -21.37 -1.16
CA GLY A 254 -25.00 -20.73 0.16
C GLY A 254 -25.45 -19.27 0.09
N PHE A 255 -25.78 -18.67 1.24
CA PHE A 255 -26.31 -17.30 1.33
C PHE A 255 -25.35 -16.24 0.74
N ASP A 256 -24.08 -16.26 1.15
CA ASP A 256 -23.05 -15.33 0.66
C ASP A 256 -22.87 -15.37 -0.86
N LEU A 257 -22.87 -16.58 -1.42
CA LEU A 257 -22.71 -16.79 -2.84
C LEU A 257 -23.95 -16.30 -3.60
N SER A 258 -25.14 -16.54 -3.04
CA SER A 258 -26.40 -16.05 -3.58
C SER A 258 -26.44 -14.51 -3.60
N GLN A 259 -26.03 -13.83 -2.52
CA GLN A 259 -25.95 -12.36 -2.49
C GLN A 259 -25.02 -11.79 -3.57
N LYS A 260 -23.84 -12.40 -3.78
CA LYS A 260 -22.92 -11.99 -4.85
C LYS A 260 -23.55 -12.13 -6.23
N PHE A 261 -24.25 -13.23 -6.51
CA PHE A 261 -24.98 -13.42 -7.78
C PHE A 261 -26.17 -12.46 -7.95
N LEU A 262 -26.88 -12.12 -6.85
CA LEU A 262 -27.97 -11.14 -6.86
C LEU A 262 -27.49 -9.72 -7.20
N SER A 263 -26.28 -9.32 -6.78
CA SER A 263 -25.70 -8.04 -7.22
C SER A 263 -25.56 -7.97 -8.76
N GLY A 264 -25.24 -9.11 -9.39
CA GLY A 264 -25.18 -9.29 -10.84
C GLY A 264 -26.51 -9.07 -11.55
N LEU A 265 -27.61 -9.49 -10.92
CA LEU A 265 -28.96 -9.43 -11.49
C LEU A 265 -29.43 -8.01 -11.84
N GLN A 266 -28.96 -6.99 -11.09
CA GLN A 266 -29.32 -5.59 -11.34
C GLN A 266 -28.86 -5.07 -12.72
N SER A 267 -27.82 -5.69 -13.31
CA SER A 267 -27.15 -5.21 -14.53
C SER A 267 -27.53 -5.93 -15.84
N ILE A 268 -28.46 -6.88 -15.80
CA ILE A 268 -28.62 -7.87 -16.87
C ILE A 268 -29.29 -7.30 -18.12
N SER A 269 -28.87 -7.70 -19.33
CA SER A 269 -29.65 -7.52 -20.57
C SER A 269 -30.27 -8.83 -21.08
N ASN A 270 -29.70 -9.98 -20.72
CA ASN A 270 -30.13 -11.32 -21.15
C ASN A 270 -30.21 -12.31 -19.97
N LEU A 271 -31.43 -12.75 -19.62
CA LEU A 271 -31.69 -13.68 -18.50
C LEU A 271 -31.13 -15.09 -18.76
N SER A 272 -31.08 -15.54 -20.01
CA SER A 272 -30.56 -16.86 -20.38
C SER A 272 -29.05 -16.97 -20.11
N GLU A 273 -28.30 -15.89 -20.27
CA GLU A 273 -26.86 -15.88 -19.97
C GLU A 273 -26.58 -16.03 -18.48
N PHE A 274 -27.44 -15.46 -17.63
CA PHE A 274 -27.33 -15.59 -16.19
C PHE A 274 -27.66 -17.01 -15.70
N GLU A 275 -28.69 -17.66 -16.24
CA GLU A 275 -28.97 -19.07 -15.95
C GLU A 275 -27.83 -20.00 -16.38
N ASN A 276 -27.21 -19.73 -17.53
CA ASN A 276 -26.04 -20.48 -17.98
C ASN A 276 -24.87 -20.34 -17.00
N ILE A 277 -24.66 -19.15 -16.42
CA ILE A 277 -23.65 -18.91 -15.40
C ILE A 277 -23.97 -19.68 -14.10
N LEU A 278 -25.22 -19.71 -13.66
CA LEU A 278 -25.64 -20.49 -12.49
C LEU A 278 -25.47 -22.01 -12.72
N ASN A 279 -25.86 -22.51 -13.90
CA ASN A 279 -25.66 -23.93 -14.24
C ASN A 279 -24.18 -24.28 -14.35
N PHE A 280 -23.37 -23.36 -14.87
CA PHE A 280 -21.92 -23.50 -14.95
C PHE A 280 -21.28 -23.54 -13.54
N SER A 281 -21.64 -22.62 -12.65
CA SER A 281 -21.10 -22.59 -11.28
C SER A 281 -21.47 -23.83 -10.48
N LYS A 282 -22.67 -24.38 -10.70
CA LYS A 282 -23.10 -25.67 -10.17
C LYS A 282 -22.23 -26.82 -10.67
N THR A 283 -21.96 -26.87 -11.98
CA THR A 283 -21.18 -27.94 -12.62
C THR A 283 -19.74 -28.00 -12.10
N TYR A 284 -19.15 -26.86 -11.73
CA TYR A 284 -17.76 -26.76 -11.29
C TYR A 284 -17.57 -26.52 -9.78
N HIS A 285 -18.64 -26.62 -8.96
CA HIS A 285 -18.61 -26.54 -7.48
C HIS A 285 -17.92 -25.29 -6.90
N ILE A 286 -18.32 -24.10 -7.37
CA ILE A 286 -17.67 -22.83 -7.05
C ILE A 286 -18.02 -22.33 -5.63
N GLN A 287 -17.02 -21.85 -4.88
CA GLN A 287 -17.17 -21.36 -3.51
C GLN A 287 -17.25 -19.82 -3.45
N SER A 288 -17.77 -19.26 -2.35
CA SER A 288 -17.87 -17.81 -2.16
C SER A 288 -16.52 -17.08 -2.15
N SER A 289 -15.45 -17.77 -1.72
CA SER A 289 -14.06 -17.27 -1.75
C SER A 289 -13.45 -17.19 -3.14
N ASP A 290 -14.05 -17.88 -4.12
CA ASP A 290 -13.55 -17.90 -5.50
C ASP A 290 -14.01 -16.69 -6.33
N ILE A 291 -15.01 -15.94 -5.84
CA ILE A 291 -15.58 -14.77 -6.51
C ILE A 291 -15.08 -13.49 -5.83
N TYR A 292 -14.10 -12.83 -6.45
CA TYR A 292 -13.47 -11.60 -5.97
C TYR A 292 -14.19 -10.35 -6.49
N VAL A 293 -15.44 -10.14 -6.08
CA VAL A 293 -16.19 -8.97 -6.53
C VAL A 293 -17.02 -8.38 -5.40
N LYS A 294 -16.88 -7.06 -5.17
CA LYS A 294 -17.72 -6.29 -4.23
C LYS A 294 -19.04 -5.84 -4.87
N ASN A 295 -19.06 -5.51 -6.17
CA ASN A 295 -20.23 -5.07 -6.94
C ASN A 295 -20.19 -5.69 -8.35
N ALA A 296 -20.75 -6.89 -8.54
CA ALA A 296 -20.54 -7.65 -9.78
C ALA A 296 -21.61 -7.34 -10.82
N THR A 297 -21.22 -7.15 -12.08
CA THR A 297 -22.13 -7.24 -13.24
C THR A 297 -22.02 -8.63 -13.87
N VAL A 298 -22.99 -9.06 -14.68
CA VAL A 298 -22.94 -10.39 -15.32
C VAL A 298 -21.68 -10.62 -16.17
N PRO A 299 -21.17 -9.65 -16.95
CA PRO A 299 -19.88 -9.79 -17.63
C PRO A 299 -18.70 -10.02 -16.66
N ILE A 300 -18.66 -9.28 -15.55
CA ILE A 300 -17.58 -9.41 -14.53
C ILE A 300 -17.66 -10.77 -13.83
N LEU A 301 -18.86 -11.28 -13.56
CA LEU A 301 -19.06 -12.63 -13.02
C LEU A 301 -18.55 -13.69 -14.01
N LYS A 302 -18.87 -13.56 -15.29
CA LYS A 302 -18.39 -14.45 -16.34
C LYS A 302 -16.85 -14.41 -16.46
N GLN A 303 -16.25 -13.23 -16.43
CA GLN A 303 -14.80 -13.01 -16.44
C GLN A 303 -14.11 -13.70 -15.26
N SER A 304 -14.64 -13.54 -14.04
CA SER A 304 -14.12 -14.20 -12.83
C SER A 304 -14.15 -15.73 -12.93
N LEU A 305 -15.22 -16.28 -13.51
CA LEU A 305 -15.37 -17.72 -13.74
C LEU A 305 -14.39 -18.25 -14.80
N GLU A 306 -14.19 -17.49 -15.87
CA GLU A 306 -13.20 -17.78 -16.93
C GLU A 306 -11.77 -17.77 -16.38
N ILE A 307 -11.44 -16.80 -15.52
CA ILE A 307 -10.15 -16.73 -14.83
C ILE A 307 -9.94 -17.96 -13.93
N LYS A 308 -10.97 -18.43 -13.22
CA LYS A 308 -10.87 -19.65 -12.42
C LYS A 308 -10.59 -20.89 -13.29
N LEU A 309 -11.25 -21.01 -14.44
CA LEU A 309 -11.00 -22.11 -15.38
C LEU A 309 -9.56 -22.12 -15.88
N LEU A 310 -9.01 -20.96 -16.24
CA LEU A 310 -7.63 -20.82 -16.68
C LEU A 310 -6.65 -21.03 -15.51
N GLY A 311 -6.95 -20.48 -14.33
CA GLY A 311 -6.15 -20.62 -13.11
C GLY A 311 -6.09 -22.03 -12.53
N ASN A 312 -7.10 -22.86 -12.79
CA ASN A 312 -7.06 -24.28 -12.44
C ASN A 312 -5.99 -25.06 -13.23
N GLN A 313 -5.48 -24.50 -14.33
CA GLN A 313 -4.40 -25.08 -15.12
C GLN A 313 -3.00 -24.73 -14.57
N ILE A 314 -2.90 -23.91 -13.52
CA ILE A 314 -1.65 -23.44 -12.90
C ILE A 314 -1.60 -23.78 -11.39
N GLU A 315 -0.38 -23.94 -10.84
CA GLU A 315 -0.14 -24.24 -9.42
C GLU A 315 -0.69 -23.14 -8.49
N LYS A 316 -1.16 -23.54 -7.29
CA LYS A 316 -1.89 -22.65 -6.35
C LYS A 316 -1.13 -21.37 -5.96
N ALA A 317 0.21 -21.42 -5.88
CA ALA A 317 1.03 -20.30 -5.44
C ALA A 317 1.02 -19.10 -6.42
N ASP A 318 0.83 -19.37 -7.72
CA ASP A 318 0.92 -18.34 -8.76
C ASP A 318 -0.46 -17.85 -9.24
N ARG A 319 -1.56 -18.43 -8.73
CA ARG A 319 -2.94 -18.11 -9.14
C ARG A 319 -3.36 -16.67 -8.84
N LEU A 320 -2.86 -16.10 -7.74
CA LEU A 320 -3.17 -14.71 -7.38
C LEU A 320 -2.57 -13.72 -8.38
N LYS A 321 -1.31 -13.92 -8.76
CA LYS A 321 -0.64 -13.09 -9.78
C LYS A 321 -1.28 -13.25 -11.16
N LEU A 322 -1.62 -14.50 -11.51
CA LEU A 322 -2.33 -14.79 -12.75
C LEU A 322 -3.70 -14.09 -12.82
N GLY A 323 -4.46 -14.09 -11.71
CA GLY A 323 -5.76 -13.42 -11.64
C GLY A 323 -5.66 -11.96 -12.05
N VAL A 324 -4.74 -11.22 -11.42
CA VAL A 324 -4.50 -9.80 -11.72
C VAL A 324 -4.10 -9.58 -13.19
N CYS A 325 -3.21 -10.41 -13.75
CA CYS A 325 -2.82 -10.26 -15.15
C CYS A 325 -3.95 -10.59 -16.13
N LEU A 326 -4.77 -11.61 -15.83
CA LEU A 326 -5.88 -12.00 -16.70
C LEU A 326 -7.02 -10.99 -16.65
N ASP A 327 -7.32 -10.42 -15.48
CA ASP A 327 -8.25 -9.32 -15.32
C ASP A 327 -7.85 -8.16 -16.27
N ASP A 328 -6.59 -7.74 -16.19
CA ASP A 328 -6.03 -6.66 -17.02
C ASP A 328 -6.07 -6.95 -18.53
N LEU A 329 -5.92 -8.21 -18.94
CA LEU A 329 -5.94 -8.61 -20.36
C LEU A 329 -7.36 -8.68 -20.91
N LEU A 330 -8.29 -9.22 -20.13
CA LEU A 330 -9.70 -9.30 -20.48
C LEU A 330 -10.31 -7.89 -20.57
N ASP A 331 -9.93 -6.97 -19.67
CA ASP A 331 -10.29 -5.55 -19.74
C ASP A 331 -9.77 -4.86 -21.02
N LYS A 332 -8.70 -5.39 -21.62
CA LYS A 332 -8.10 -4.91 -22.89
C LYS A 332 -8.61 -5.65 -24.13
N ASN A 333 -9.77 -6.32 -24.03
CA ASN A 333 -10.48 -7.04 -25.10
C ASN A 333 -9.77 -8.31 -25.63
N TRP A 334 -8.89 -8.93 -24.86
CA TRP A 334 -8.41 -10.27 -25.22
C TRP A 334 -9.55 -11.28 -25.10
N ALA A 335 -9.78 -12.10 -26.12
CA ALA A 335 -10.85 -13.10 -26.08
C ALA A 335 -10.44 -14.32 -25.25
N PHE A 336 -11.38 -14.91 -24.51
CA PHE A 336 -11.16 -16.15 -23.75
C PHE A 336 -10.57 -17.27 -24.61
N GLU A 337 -11.04 -17.43 -25.86
CA GLU A 337 -10.56 -18.44 -26.79
C GLU A 337 -9.06 -18.26 -27.14
N GLN A 338 -8.62 -17.01 -27.30
CA GLN A 338 -7.22 -16.68 -27.60
C GLN A 338 -6.33 -16.99 -26.39
N LEU A 339 -6.78 -16.61 -25.19
CA LEU A 339 -6.07 -16.90 -23.95
C LEU A 339 -6.00 -18.41 -23.73
N ASN A 340 -7.13 -19.13 -23.80
CA ASN A 340 -7.18 -20.58 -23.62
C ASN A 340 -6.30 -21.35 -24.62
N HIS A 341 -6.17 -20.84 -25.86
CA HIS A 341 -5.23 -21.37 -26.84
C HIS A 341 -3.75 -21.19 -26.42
N PHE A 342 -3.38 -20.06 -25.82
CA PHE A 342 -2.04 -19.91 -25.26
C PHE A 342 -1.77 -20.89 -24.12
N PHE A 343 -2.75 -21.10 -23.23
CA PHE A 343 -2.65 -22.07 -22.14
C PHE A 343 -2.54 -23.52 -22.65
N SER A 344 -3.25 -23.89 -23.72
CA SER A 344 -3.18 -25.24 -24.29
C SER A 344 -1.79 -25.54 -24.87
N ILE A 345 -1.15 -24.57 -25.56
CA ILE A 345 0.22 -24.69 -26.08
C ILE A 345 1.22 -24.98 -24.95
N VAL A 346 1.09 -24.28 -23.82
CA VAL A 346 1.99 -24.47 -22.67
C VAL A 346 1.75 -25.84 -22.01
N LYS A 347 0.50 -26.30 -21.94
CA LYS A 347 0.11 -27.57 -21.31
C LYS A 347 0.69 -28.81 -22.00
N GLU A 348 0.86 -28.79 -23.32
CA GLU A 348 1.45 -29.92 -24.08
C GLU A 348 2.90 -30.21 -23.69
N SER A 349 3.56 -29.31 -22.96
CA SER A 349 5.00 -29.37 -22.68
C SER A 349 5.40 -29.74 -21.24
N ASN A 350 4.42 -29.96 -20.34
CA ASN A 350 4.54 -30.60 -19.01
C ASN A 350 5.76 -30.22 -18.12
N SER A 351 6.26 -28.98 -18.18
CA SER A 351 7.43 -28.52 -17.40
C SER A 351 7.11 -27.30 -16.53
N ARG A 352 7.55 -27.33 -15.27
CA ARG A 352 7.31 -26.27 -14.27
C ARG A 352 7.97 -24.93 -14.63
N GLU A 353 9.13 -24.99 -15.28
CA GLU A 353 9.86 -23.80 -15.71
C GLU A 353 9.07 -23.01 -16.78
N LYS A 354 8.43 -23.71 -17.73
CA LYS A 354 7.59 -23.08 -18.74
C LYS A 354 6.38 -22.33 -18.18
N ALA A 355 5.79 -22.81 -17.07
CA ALA A 355 4.68 -22.10 -16.42
C ALA A 355 5.13 -20.73 -15.87
N ARG A 356 6.34 -20.65 -15.30
CA ARG A 356 6.91 -19.37 -14.82
C ARG A 356 7.25 -18.42 -15.95
N TYR A 357 7.86 -18.94 -17.03
CA TYR A 357 8.12 -18.11 -18.22
C TYR A 357 6.81 -17.63 -18.86
N PHE A 358 5.78 -18.45 -18.89
CA PHE A 358 4.47 -18.05 -19.41
C PHE A 358 3.81 -16.94 -18.59
N LEU A 359 3.93 -16.96 -17.25
CA LEU A 359 3.46 -15.86 -16.41
C LEU A 359 4.17 -14.55 -16.76
N SER A 360 5.49 -14.57 -16.89
CA SER A 360 6.25 -13.38 -17.28
C SER A 360 5.88 -12.87 -18.67
N VAL A 361 5.49 -13.77 -19.59
CA VAL A 361 4.96 -13.39 -20.90
C VAL A 361 3.64 -12.64 -20.77
N LEU A 362 2.69 -13.15 -19.98
CA LEU A 362 1.41 -12.48 -19.75
C LEU A 362 1.59 -11.13 -19.05
N GLU A 363 2.55 -11.02 -18.12
CA GLU A 363 2.93 -9.77 -17.48
C GLU A 363 3.42 -8.73 -18.50
N ILE A 364 4.29 -9.11 -19.44
CA ILE A 364 4.79 -8.22 -20.50
C ILE A 364 3.64 -7.77 -21.41
N ILE A 365 2.77 -8.70 -21.83
CA ILE A 365 1.62 -8.37 -22.69
C ILE A 365 0.68 -7.38 -21.98
N SER A 366 0.41 -7.62 -20.70
CA SER A 366 -0.42 -6.71 -19.91
C SER A 366 0.25 -5.34 -19.71
N HIS A 367 1.50 -5.33 -19.25
CA HIS A 367 2.24 -4.11 -18.89
C HIS A 367 2.41 -3.18 -20.09
N TYR A 368 2.79 -3.73 -21.24
CA TYR A 368 2.96 -2.97 -22.48
C TYR A 368 1.66 -2.80 -23.27
N LYS A 369 0.50 -3.20 -22.74
CA LYS A 369 -0.81 -2.98 -23.37
C LYS A 369 -0.87 -3.45 -24.84
N ILE A 370 -0.28 -4.61 -25.15
CA ILE A 370 -0.26 -5.12 -26.53
C ILE A 370 -1.71 -5.43 -26.97
N PRO A 371 -2.21 -4.83 -28.07
CA PRO A 371 -3.57 -5.04 -28.52
C PRO A 371 -3.77 -6.45 -29.11
N PRO A 372 -4.96 -7.06 -28.94
CA PRO A 372 -5.30 -8.40 -29.42
C PRO A 372 -5.61 -8.43 -30.93
N LYS A 373 -4.75 -7.82 -31.77
CA LYS A 373 -4.86 -7.88 -33.23
C LYS A 373 -4.44 -9.26 -33.74
N GLU A 374 -5.03 -9.73 -34.85
CA GLU A 374 -4.69 -11.03 -35.46
C GLU A 374 -3.18 -11.19 -35.69
N GLU A 375 -2.50 -10.15 -36.16
CA GLU A 375 -1.04 -10.16 -36.36
C GLU A 375 -0.25 -10.42 -35.06
N ASN A 376 -0.64 -9.79 -33.95
CA ASN A 376 0.02 -9.96 -32.66
C ASN A 376 -0.30 -11.32 -32.03
N TYR A 377 -1.55 -11.76 -32.15
CA TYR A 377 -1.98 -13.08 -31.70
C TYR A 377 -1.20 -14.20 -32.42
N GLU A 378 -1.06 -14.12 -33.75
CA GLU A 378 -0.29 -15.10 -34.52
C GLU A 378 1.19 -15.09 -34.14
N LYS A 379 1.82 -13.91 -34.04
CA LYS A 379 3.23 -13.77 -33.62
C LYS A 379 3.48 -14.39 -32.24
N ILE A 380 2.62 -14.07 -31.26
CA ILE A 380 2.73 -14.62 -29.90
C ILE A 380 2.52 -16.14 -29.91
N SER A 381 1.56 -16.64 -30.70
CA SER A 381 1.31 -18.09 -30.80
C SER A 381 2.50 -18.87 -31.41
N ILE A 382 3.24 -18.25 -32.32
CA ILE A 382 4.47 -18.83 -32.91
C ILE A 382 5.59 -18.83 -31.87
N ILE A 383 5.77 -17.74 -31.14
CA ILE A 383 6.80 -17.62 -30.09
C ILE A 383 6.57 -18.67 -29.00
N LEU A 384 5.34 -18.86 -28.56
CA LEU A 384 4.98 -19.84 -27.52
C LEU A 384 5.23 -21.31 -27.95
N LYS A 385 5.41 -21.58 -29.25
CA LYS A 385 5.80 -22.91 -29.76
C LYS A 385 7.31 -23.14 -29.79
N ASN A 386 8.12 -22.08 -29.64
CA ASN A 386 9.59 -22.14 -29.63
C ASN A 386 10.17 -22.41 -28.22
N SER A 387 11.51 -22.39 -28.08
CA SER A 387 12.22 -22.52 -26.80
C SER A 387 11.73 -21.49 -25.77
N SER A 388 11.45 -21.95 -24.54
CA SER A 388 10.89 -21.10 -23.48
C SER A 388 11.86 -20.07 -22.90
N GLU A 389 13.16 -20.25 -23.08
CA GLU A 389 14.20 -19.30 -22.65
C GLU A 389 14.16 -17.99 -23.45
N ASP A 390 13.60 -18.01 -24.66
CA ASP A 390 13.57 -16.85 -25.57
C ASP A 390 12.24 -16.09 -25.54
N TRP A 391 11.20 -16.63 -24.91
CA TRP A 391 9.85 -16.04 -24.91
C TRP A 391 9.83 -14.58 -24.43
N GLN A 392 10.52 -14.27 -23.32
CA GLN A 392 10.58 -12.90 -22.79
C GLN A 392 11.25 -11.93 -23.78
N LYS A 393 12.33 -12.35 -24.43
CA LYS A 393 13.08 -11.51 -25.37
C LYS A 393 12.27 -11.24 -26.63
N GLU A 394 11.65 -12.27 -27.20
CA GLU A 394 10.88 -12.14 -28.44
C GLU A 394 9.57 -11.37 -28.24
N ILE A 395 8.91 -11.51 -27.08
CA ILE A 395 7.70 -10.71 -26.79
C ILE A 395 8.05 -9.26 -26.47
N ASN A 396 9.20 -8.98 -25.84
CA ASN A 396 9.69 -7.61 -25.71
C ASN A 396 9.96 -6.95 -27.08
N LYS A 397 10.41 -7.70 -28.09
CA LYS A 397 10.52 -7.15 -29.45
C LYS A 397 9.15 -6.78 -30.02
N ILE A 398 8.13 -7.62 -29.83
CA ILE A 398 6.75 -7.30 -30.24
C ILE A 398 6.23 -6.07 -29.49
N ALA A 399 6.51 -5.94 -28.19
CA ALA A 399 6.14 -4.75 -27.42
C ALA A 399 6.82 -3.49 -27.97
N ILE A 400 8.10 -3.59 -28.33
CA ILE A 400 8.87 -2.51 -28.95
C ILE A 400 8.29 -2.14 -30.33
N GLU A 401 8.08 -3.12 -31.20
CA GLU A 401 7.47 -2.91 -32.51
C GLU A 401 6.08 -2.29 -32.37
N THR A 402 5.20 -2.84 -31.53
CA THR A 402 3.80 -2.41 -31.50
C THR A 402 3.61 -1.02 -30.87
N ASN A 403 4.41 -0.67 -29.86
CA ASN A 403 4.26 0.60 -29.15
C ASN A 403 5.22 1.70 -29.60
N PHE A 404 6.31 1.35 -30.28
CA PHE A 404 7.38 2.28 -30.62
C PHE A 404 7.70 2.34 -32.14
N SER A 405 6.97 1.62 -33.01
CA SER A 405 7.22 1.68 -34.46
C SER A 405 6.63 2.90 -35.20
N ASP A 406 5.72 3.66 -34.61
CA ASP A 406 5.16 4.86 -35.27
C ASP A 406 5.65 6.17 -34.62
N LYS A 407 6.53 6.87 -35.37
CA LYS A 407 6.98 8.28 -35.20
C LYS A 407 7.98 8.62 -34.09
N GLY A 408 9.15 7.99 -34.10
CA GLY A 408 10.35 8.55 -33.48
C GLY A 408 11.47 8.73 -34.51
N GLN A 409 11.41 9.75 -35.36
CA GLN A 409 12.66 10.19 -36.03
C GLN A 409 13.58 10.72 -34.93
N VAL A 410 14.75 10.10 -34.77
CA VAL A 410 15.82 10.66 -33.94
C VAL A 410 16.17 12.02 -34.52
N LYS A 411 15.83 13.08 -33.79
CA LYS A 411 16.03 14.46 -34.26
C LYS A 411 17.51 14.73 -34.50
N MET A 412 17.83 15.39 -35.60
CA MET A 412 19.20 15.80 -35.89
C MET A 412 19.62 16.97 -34.99
N SER A 413 20.93 17.18 -34.79
CA SER A 413 21.45 18.24 -33.89
C SER A 413 20.87 19.63 -34.21
N ARG A 414 20.69 19.95 -35.50
CA ARG A 414 20.06 21.21 -35.96
C ARG A 414 18.60 21.33 -35.54
N GLU A 415 17.81 20.26 -35.69
CA GLU A 415 16.40 20.25 -35.31
C GLU A 415 16.22 20.44 -33.80
N LEU A 416 17.11 19.82 -33.01
CA LEU A 416 17.12 19.97 -31.55
C LEU A 416 17.43 21.41 -31.12
N VAL A 417 18.43 22.06 -31.71
CA VAL A 417 18.78 23.46 -31.39
C VAL A 417 17.67 24.41 -31.80
N GLN A 418 17.07 24.23 -32.99
CA GLN A 418 15.95 25.05 -33.46
C GLN A 418 14.71 24.90 -32.57
N GLU A 419 14.38 23.68 -32.16
CA GLU A 419 13.27 23.45 -31.23
C GLU A 419 13.53 24.12 -29.88
N LEU A 420 14.74 23.97 -29.33
CA LEU A 420 15.15 24.60 -28.08
C LEU A 420 14.95 26.12 -28.14
N GLN A 421 15.41 26.77 -29.21
CA GLN A 421 15.24 28.21 -29.42
C GLN A 421 13.78 28.61 -29.59
N SER A 422 12.99 27.84 -30.35
CA SER A 422 11.57 28.16 -30.56
C SER A 422 10.78 28.12 -29.24
N LYS A 423 11.03 27.10 -28.40
CA LYS A 423 10.32 26.89 -27.13
C LYS A 423 10.77 27.89 -26.07
N ASN A 424 12.00 28.39 -26.16
CA ASN A 424 12.58 29.37 -25.24
C ASN A 424 12.62 30.79 -25.81
N SER A 425 11.84 31.09 -26.86
CA SER A 425 11.83 32.39 -27.54
C SER A 425 11.53 33.59 -26.63
N GLN A 426 10.87 33.37 -25.49
CA GLN A 426 10.58 34.39 -24.48
C GLN A 426 11.67 34.53 -23.40
N ASN A 427 12.64 33.61 -23.31
CA ASN A 427 13.69 33.63 -22.29
C ASN A 427 14.89 34.45 -22.76
N GLU A 428 15.01 35.70 -22.28
CA GLU A 428 16.08 36.63 -22.69
C GLU A 428 17.49 36.12 -22.36
N ASN A 429 17.65 35.27 -21.33
CA ASN A 429 18.94 34.66 -20.98
C ASN A 429 19.35 33.52 -21.94
N LEU A 430 18.42 32.95 -22.70
CA LEU A 430 18.68 31.91 -23.69
C LEU A 430 18.76 32.46 -25.12
N LYS A 431 18.27 33.68 -25.38
CA LYS A 431 18.42 34.38 -26.68
C LYS A 431 19.88 34.65 -27.06
N THR A 432 20.81 34.53 -26.12
CA THR A 432 22.25 34.74 -26.31
C THR A 432 22.99 33.50 -26.81
N PHE A 433 22.36 32.32 -26.84
CA PHE A 433 22.98 31.12 -27.39
C PHE A 433 22.91 31.14 -28.92
N ASP A 434 24.05 31.42 -29.53
CA ASP A 434 24.26 31.37 -30.98
C ASP A 434 24.10 29.91 -31.49
N GLU A 435 23.15 29.71 -32.42
CA GLU A 435 22.84 28.41 -33.04
C GLU A 435 24.10 27.80 -33.68
N GLU A 436 24.85 28.61 -34.42
CA GLU A 436 26.04 28.14 -35.13
C GLU A 436 27.14 27.75 -34.13
N LYS A 437 27.29 28.51 -33.05
CA LYS A 437 28.23 28.19 -31.98
C LYS A 437 27.91 26.85 -31.30
N LEU A 438 26.65 26.60 -30.95
CA LEU A 438 26.26 25.34 -30.31
C LEU A 438 26.45 24.13 -31.23
N LEU A 439 26.14 24.28 -32.53
CA LEU A 439 26.35 23.22 -33.51
C LEU A 439 27.85 22.90 -33.68
N ASP A 440 28.70 23.93 -33.78
CA ASP A 440 30.16 23.77 -33.85
C ASP A 440 30.71 23.06 -32.61
N LEU A 441 30.21 23.40 -31.40
CA LEU A 441 30.59 22.72 -30.17
C LEU A 441 30.20 21.24 -30.16
N ILE A 442 28.99 20.90 -30.61
CA ILE A 442 28.53 19.52 -30.72
C ILE A 442 29.42 18.75 -31.70
N GLU A 443 29.73 19.32 -32.87
CA GLU A 443 30.61 18.68 -33.85
C GLU A 443 32.03 18.47 -33.31
N LYS A 444 32.60 19.46 -32.60
CA LYS A 444 33.90 19.34 -31.94
C LYS A 444 33.94 18.21 -30.91
N ILE A 445 32.92 18.12 -30.04
CA ILE A 445 32.82 17.05 -29.03
C ILE A 445 32.64 15.68 -29.69
N LYS A 446 31.88 15.61 -30.79
CA LYS A 446 31.68 14.37 -31.55
C LYS A 446 32.93 13.91 -32.29
N SER A 447 33.80 14.84 -32.69
CA SER A 447 34.99 14.55 -33.47
C SER A 447 35.86 13.44 -32.85
N SER A 448 36.24 12.47 -33.67
CA SER A 448 37.04 11.31 -33.25
C SER A 448 38.54 11.63 -33.16
N ASN A 449 38.96 12.83 -33.58
CA ASN A 449 40.35 13.27 -33.65
C ASN A 449 40.68 14.33 -32.58
N LEU A 450 39.76 14.63 -31.66
CA LEU A 450 39.99 15.63 -30.62
C LEU A 450 41.20 15.20 -29.77
N LEU A 451 42.16 16.11 -29.63
CA LEU A 451 43.30 16.00 -28.72
C LEU A 451 43.01 16.83 -27.48
N SER A 452 43.56 16.42 -26.35
CA SER A 452 43.44 17.17 -25.10
C SER A 452 44.20 18.51 -25.18
N LEU A 453 43.47 19.61 -24.95
CA LEU A 453 43.90 21.01 -25.05
C LEU A 453 44.42 21.54 -23.71
N LEU A 454 43.85 21.10 -22.58
CA LEU A 454 44.32 21.42 -21.23
C LEU A 454 45.82 21.16 -21.09
N PHE A 455 46.31 20.11 -21.74
CA PHE A 455 47.69 19.68 -21.68
C PHE A 455 48.63 20.59 -22.46
N LYS A 456 48.21 21.17 -23.60
CA LYS A 456 49.05 22.15 -24.30
C LYS A 456 49.35 23.35 -23.43
N ASN A 457 48.36 23.83 -22.67
CA ASN A 457 48.49 25.02 -21.84
C ASN A 457 49.15 24.75 -20.47
N ILE A 458 48.96 23.55 -19.90
CA ILE A 458 49.53 23.16 -18.59
C ILE A 458 50.98 22.65 -18.73
N ILE A 459 51.34 21.96 -19.83
CA ILE A 459 52.72 21.49 -20.09
C ILE A 459 53.71 22.66 -20.22
N GLU A 460 53.26 23.84 -20.66
CA GLU A 460 54.11 25.04 -20.69
C GLU A 460 54.43 25.59 -19.28
N LYS A 461 53.69 25.17 -18.25
CA LYS A 461 53.81 25.70 -16.87
C LYS A 461 54.21 24.67 -15.81
N ASP A 462 53.99 23.38 -16.03
CA ASP A 462 54.32 22.30 -15.07
C ASP A 462 55.55 21.50 -15.52
N SER A 463 56.53 21.37 -14.61
CA SER A 463 57.81 20.66 -14.87
C SER A 463 57.74 19.16 -14.56
N ASN A 464 56.60 18.65 -14.07
CA ASN A 464 56.50 17.29 -13.53
C ASN A 464 56.30 16.22 -14.63
N PRO A 465 57.27 15.30 -14.83
CA PRO A 465 57.19 14.28 -15.90
C PRO A 465 56.09 13.23 -15.68
N LYS A 466 55.50 13.13 -14.48
CA LYS A 466 54.40 12.19 -14.18
C LYS A 466 53.03 12.63 -14.71
N HIS A 467 52.89 13.87 -15.20
CA HIS A 467 51.65 14.42 -15.72
C HIS A 467 51.56 14.40 -17.26
N ARG A 468 52.34 13.55 -17.94
CA ARG A 468 52.30 13.46 -19.41
C ARG A 468 51.21 12.50 -19.88
N ILE A 469 50.10 13.03 -20.38
CA ILE A 469 49.14 12.26 -21.16
C ILE A 469 49.68 12.05 -22.58
N PRO A 470 49.52 10.86 -23.18
CA PRO A 470 49.94 10.61 -24.55
C PRO A 470 49.20 11.48 -25.57
N SER A 471 49.92 11.89 -26.62
CA SER A 471 49.40 12.70 -27.74
C SER A 471 48.53 11.89 -28.72
N ILE A 472 47.64 11.06 -28.17
CA ILE A 472 46.66 10.26 -28.89
C ILE A 472 45.27 10.88 -28.72
N SER A 473 44.37 10.60 -29.67
CA SER A 473 43.01 11.14 -29.58
C SER A 473 42.25 10.58 -28.37
N ILE A 474 41.40 11.42 -27.77
CA ILE A 474 40.55 11.08 -26.62
C ILE A 474 39.69 9.84 -26.91
N SER A 475 39.28 9.62 -28.16
CA SER A 475 38.53 8.43 -28.59
C SER A 475 39.29 7.10 -28.41
N GLN A 476 40.61 7.15 -28.26
CA GLN A 476 41.49 5.98 -28.08
C GLN A 476 42.02 5.86 -26.65
N TRP A 477 41.59 6.74 -25.74
CA TRP A 477 42.03 6.70 -24.36
C TRP A 477 41.57 5.41 -23.69
N THR A 478 42.27 5.02 -22.62
CA THR A 478 41.94 3.87 -21.75
C THR A 478 41.52 4.39 -20.38
N LYS A 479 41.05 3.50 -19.49
CA LYS A 479 40.68 3.87 -18.11
C LYS A 479 41.84 4.58 -17.37
N ASP A 480 43.08 4.14 -17.56
CA ASP A 480 44.26 4.75 -16.93
C ASP A 480 44.50 6.18 -17.42
N HIS A 481 44.27 6.45 -18.71
CA HIS A 481 44.38 7.78 -19.28
C HIS A 481 43.31 8.73 -18.71
N ILE A 482 42.07 8.26 -18.59
CA ILE A 482 40.96 9.02 -18.00
C ILE A 482 41.24 9.33 -16.52
N HIS A 483 41.77 8.34 -15.78
CA HIS A 483 42.11 8.54 -14.37
C HIS A 483 43.27 9.54 -14.20
N LEU A 484 44.29 9.48 -15.06
CA LEU A 484 45.39 10.46 -15.04
C LEU A 484 44.89 11.86 -15.37
N TRP A 485 44.03 11.99 -16.38
CA TRP A 485 43.38 13.24 -16.75
C TRP A 485 42.57 13.83 -15.59
N ALA A 486 41.73 13.01 -14.95
CA ALA A 486 40.91 13.42 -13.82
C ALA A 486 41.77 13.95 -12.65
N ASN A 487 42.90 13.31 -12.35
CA ASN A 487 43.81 13.78 -11.31
C ASN A 487 44.41 15.15 -11.61
N ILE A 488 44.73 15.40 -12.88
CA ILE A 488 45.30 16.68 -13.33
C ILE A 488 44.24 17.78 -13.26
N VAL A 489 43.01 17.50 -13.71
CA VAL A 489 41.89 18.44 -13.57
C VAL A 489 41.66 18.81 -12.10
N LYS A 490 41.64 17.82 -11.19
CA LYS A 490 41.50 18.08 -9.75
C LYS A 490 42.63 18.95 -9.19
N ALA A 491 43.86 18.77 -9.64
CA ALA A 491 45.00 19.57 -9.21
C ALA A 491 44.96 21.03 -9.71
N TYR A 492 44.35 21.26 -10.88
CA TYR A 492 44.27 22.56 -11.54
C TYR A 492 42.83 23.07 -11.69
N ALA A 493 41.93 22.67 -10.78
CA ALA A 493 40.49 22.97 -10.87
C ALA A 493 40.23 24.48 -11.06
N THR A 494 40.99 25.33 -10.36
CA THR A 494 40.86 26.80 -10.45
C THR A 494 41.13 27.37 -11.85
N LEU A 495 41.95 26.71 -12.67
CA LEU A 495 42.22 27.12 -14.06
C LEU A 495 41.18 26.55 -15.04
N CYS A 496 40.51 25.47 -14.66
CA CYS A 496 39.50 24.80 -15.48
C CYS A 496 38.12 25.45 -15.34
N ILE A 497 37.90 26.15 -14.22
CA ILE A 497 36.69 26.93 -13.95
C ILE A 497 36.49 27.96 -15.09
N ASP A 498 35.31 27.92 -15.71
CA ASP A 498 34.82 28.83 -16.76
C ASP A 498 35.58 28.75 -18.10
N SER A 499 36.39 27.71 -18.30
CA SER A 499 37.07 27.46 -19.58
C SER A 499 36.17 26.69 -20.55
N GLU A 500 35.83 27.32 -21.68
CA GLU A 500 35.08 26.66 -22.77
C GLU A 500 35.84 25.44 -23.33
N ASP A 501 37.16 25.55 -23.45
CA ASP A 501 38.05 24.44 -23.86
C ASP A 501 37.97 23.26 -22.88
N PHE A 502 37.89 23.53 -21.57
CA PHE A 502 37.71 22.50 -20.55
C PHE A 502 36.37 21.78 -20.72
N ILE A 503 35.27 22.50 -20.96
CA ILE A 503 33.94 21.89 -21.14
C ILE A 503 33.93 20.95 -22.34
N ILE A 504 34.49 21.38 -23.48
CA ILE A 504 34.59 20.56 -24.69
C ILE A 504 35.40 19.29 -24.41
N GLU A 505 36.56 19.45 -23.77
CA GLU A 505 37.43 18.33 -23.45
C GLU A 505 36.80 17.37 -22.44
N ALA A 506 36.21 17.88 -21.35
CA ALA A 506 35.55 17.09 -20.34
C ALA A 506 34.40 16.27 -20.93
N LEU A 507 33.55 16.87 -21.77
CA LEU A 507 32.46 16.15 -22.44
C LEU A 507 32.99 15.09 -23.41
N ALA A 508 34.09 15.33 -24.10
CA ALA A 508 34.71 14.32 -24.97
C ALA A 508 35.31 13.15 -24.19
N VAL A 509 35.99 13.42 -23.06
CA VAL A 509 36.55 12.39 -22.17
C VAL A 509 35.43 11.57 -21.52
N ILE A 510 34.38 12.24 -21.06
CA ILE A 510 33.20 11.60 -20.48
C ILE A 510 32.44 10.76 -21.51
N LYS A 511 32.29 11.24 -22.75
CA LYS A 511 31.73 10.46 -23.86
C LYS A 511 32.50 9.15 -24.08
N GLN A 512 33.83 9.21 -24.01
CA GLN A 512 34.67 8.02 -24.13
C GLN A 512 34.49 7.08 -22.92
N ALA A 513 34.46 7.61 -21.70
CA ALA A 513 34.21 6.82 -20.50
C ALA A 513 32.84 6.12 -20.54
N ASN A 514 31.79 6.83 -20.98
CA ASN A 514 30.44 6.28 -21.12
C ASN A 514 30.40 5.15 -22.14
N PHE A 515 31.14 5.27 -23.26
CA PHE A 515 31.25 4.21 -24.25
C PHE A 515 31.96 2.96 -23.69
N MET A 516 33.01 3.14 -22.87
CA MET A 516 33.67 2.00 -22.22
C MET A 516 32.80 1.30 -21.18
N ASP A 517 31.93 2.04 -20.51
CA ASP A 517 31.07 1.52 -19.45
C ASP A 517 29.82 0.85 -20.00
N THR A 518 29.16 1.49 -20.97
CA THR A 518 27.84 1.08 -21.48
C THR A 518 27.86 0.48 -22.89
N GLY A 519 28.92 0.69 -23.67
CA GLY A 519 28.97 0.35 -25.09
C GLY A 519 28.29 1.35 -26.03
N PHE A 520 27.72 2.45 -25.49
CA PHE A 520 27.01 3.46 -26.26
C PHE A 520 27.67 4.84 -26.13
N HIS A 521 27.66 5.61 -27.22
CA HIS A 521 28.07 7.02 -27.19
C HIS A 521 26.92 7.91 -26.71
N LEU A 522 27.27 9.08 -26.17
CA LEU A 522 26.28 10.11 -25.84
C LEU A 522 25.54 10.56 -27.10
N THR A 523 24.22 10.72 -27.00
CA THR A 523 23.40 11.26 -28.10
C THR A 523 23.55 12.77 -28.21
N ASP A 524 23.17 13.33 -29.36
CA ASP A 524 23.23 14.77 -29.59
C ASP A 524 22.35 15.54 -28.58
N ALA A 525 21.20 14.97 -28.21
CA ALA A 525 20.32 15.53 -27.18
C ALA A 525 20.99 15.57 -25.80
N GLN A 526 21.72 14.52 -25.42
CA GLN A 526 22.46 14.45 -24.15
C GLN A 526 23.61 15.45 -24.12
N ILE A 527 24.39 15.55 -25.20
CA ILE A 527 25.51 16.51 -25.32
C ILE A 527 24.98 17.95 -25.25
N LEU A 528 23.94 18.27 -26.02
CA LEU A 528 23.31 19.59 -26.03
C LEU A 528 22.78 19.97 -24.63
N SER A 529 22.11 19.03 -23.95
CA SER A 529 21.61 19.24 -22.59
C SER A 529 22.73 19.58 -21.61
N CYS A 530 23.86 18.87 -21.67
CA CYS A 530 25.01 19.17 -20.82
C CYS A 530 25.65 20.51 -21.16
N LEU A 531 25.80 20.85 -22.45
CA LEU A 531 26.35 22.14 -22.89
C LEU A 531 25.53 23.33 -22.39
N ILE A 532 24.19 23.22 -22.41
CA ILE A 532 23.30 24.29 -21.94
C ILE A 532 23.49 24.56 -20.44
N VAL A 533 23.66 23.50 -19.64
CA VAL A 533 23.86 23.61 -18.19
C VAL A 533 25.26 24.15 -17.89
N LEU A 534 26.30 23.59 -18.52
CA LEU A 534 27.68 23.93 -18.21
C LEU A 534 28.10 25.32 -18.72
N ASN A 535 27.48 25.84 -19.77
CA ASN A 535 27.73 27.21 -20.28
C ASN A 535 26.85 28.28 -19.63
N ALA A 536 25.99 27.93 -18.68
CA ALA A 536 25.12 28.88 -18.01
C ALA A 536 25.85 29.71 -16.93
N ASN A 537 25.30 30.87 -16.60
CA ASN A 537 25.75 31.67 -15.44
C ASN A 537 25.63 30.84 -14.15
N LYS A 538 26.75 30.60 -13.46
CA LYS A 538 26.85 29.73 -12.27
C LYS A 538 25.95 30.10 -11.09
N ASN A 539 25.53 31.37 -10.99
CA ASN A 539 24.61 31.82 -9.92
C ASN A 539 23.13 31.53 -10.23
N GLN A 540 22.82 30.82 -11.31
CA GLN A 540 21.45 30.51 -11.69
C GLN A 540 21.31 29.03 -12.04
N GLY A 541 20.41 28.33 -11.34
CA GLY A 541 20.00 26.99 -11.72
C GLY A 541 19.34 26.95 -13.11
N ARG A 542 19.22 25.74 -13.65
CA ARG A 542 18.55 25.47 -14.94
C ARG A 542 17.57 24.32 -14.78
N LEU A 543 16.41 24.46 -15.41
CA LEU A 543 15.40 23.42 -15.53
C LEU A 543 15.50 22.82 -16.93
N LEU A 544 15.83 21.54 -17.04
CA LEU A 544 15.89 20.84 -18.32
C LEU A 544 14.69 19.92 -18.48
N GLN A 545 13.87 20.16 -19.51
CA GLN A 545 12.82 19.23 -19.91
C GLN A 545 13.40 18.23 -20.93
N VAL A 546 13.76 17.05 -20.43
CA VAL A 546 14.28 15.94 -21.24
C VAL A 546 13.20 14.86 -21.34
N GLY A 547 12.85 14.44 -22.55
CA GLY A 547 11.83 13.41 -22.78
C GLY A 547 12.20 12.07 -22.13
N THR A 548 11.19 11.32 -21.68
CA THR A 548 11.39 9.97 -21.14
C THR A 548 12.04 9.07 -22.19
N GLY A 549 13.08 8.33 -21.81
CA GLY A 549 13.84 7.47 -22.71
C GLY A 549 15.05 8.14 -23.39
N GLU A 550 15.21 9.47 -23.32
CA GLU A 550 16.36 10.18 -23.89
C GLU A 550 17.67 10.02 -23.08
N GLY A 551 17.62 9.29 -21.96
CA GLY A 551 18.79 8.99 -21.11
C GLY A 551 19.11 10.09 -20.09
N LYS A 552 18.09 10.57 -19.36
CA LYS A 552 18.24 11.58 -18.30
C LYS A 552 19.26 11.17 -17.22
N SER A 553 19.24 9.90 -16.77
CA SER A 553 20.22 9.37 -15.81
C SER A 553 21.67 9.51 -16.30
N THR A 554 21.91 9.40 -17.61
CA THR A 554 23.24 9.63 -18.20
C THR A 554 23.61 11.11 -18.13
N ILE A 555 22.71 12.03 -18.49
CA ILE A 555 22.94 13.49 -18.39
C ILE A 555 23.31 13.87 -16.95
N ILE A 556 22.57 13.36 -15.97
CA ILE A 556 22.84 13.59 -14.53
C ILE A 556 24.26 13.11 -14.18
N SER A 557 24.64 11.90 -14.59
CA SER A 557 25.98 11.37 -14.29
C SER A 557 27.12 12.16 -14.96
N VAL A 558 26.89 12.70 -16.16
CA VAL A 558 27.87 13.55 -16.86
C VAL A 558 28.09 14.85 -16.08
N LEU A 559 27.00 15.53 -15.70
CA LEU A 559 27.06 16.77 -14.93
C LEU A 559 27.75 16.55 -13.58
N ALA A 560 27.37 15.48 -12.87
CA ALA A 560 27.97 15.12 -11.59
C ALA A 560 29.49 14.87 -11.67
N VAL A 561 29.98 14.24 -12.76
CA VAL A 561 31.43 14.09 -12.98
C VAL A 561 32.10 15.44 -13.13
N VAL A 562 31.56 16.33 -13.96
CA VAL A 562 32.18 17.64 -14.22
C VAL A 562 32.29 18.47 -12.94
N ASP A 563 31.20 18.59 -12.19
CA ASP A 563 31.19 19.36 -10.94
C ASP A 563 32.09 18.73 -9.87
N ALA A 564 32.06 17.41 -9.71
CA ALA A 564 32.91 16.72 -8.74
C ALA A 564 34.41 16.79 -9.08
N LEU A 565 34.77 16.84 -10.37
CA LEU A 565 36.17 17.06 -10.80
C LEU A 565 36.67 18.47 -10.47
N LEU A 566 35.79 19.46 -10.46
CA LEU A 566 36.10 20.84 -10.07
C LEU A 566 36.15 21.03 -8.54
N GLY A 567 35.89 19.98 -7.77
CA GLY A 567 36.00 19.97 -6.31
C GLY A 567 34.69 20.23 -5.57
N SER A 568 33.57 20.34 -6.28
CA SER A 568 32.25 20.47 -5.67
C SER A 568 31.75 19.14 -5.12
N ILE A 569 30.98 19.21 -4.03
CA ILE A 569 30.20 18.10 -3.52
C ILE A 569 28.85 18.05 -4.26
N VAL A 570 28.48 16.88 -4.79
CA VAL A 570 27.27 16.73 -5.63
C VAL A 570 26.23 15.85 -4.94
N ASP A 571 25.04 16.39 -4.76
CA ASP A 571 23.85 15.69 -4.28
C ASP A 571 22.86 15.48 -5.42
N ILE A 572 22.56 14.22 -5.73
CA ILE A 572 21.60 13.84 -6.77
C ILE A 572 20.32 13.42 -6.08
N ILE A 573 19.29 14.24 -6.20
CA ILE A 573 17.99 14.06 -5.56
C ILE A 573 17.06 13.34 -6.54
N THR A 574 16.43 12.26 -6.09
CA THR A 574 15.44 11.49 -6.85
C THR A 574 14.16 11.31 -6.04
N SER A 575 13.09 10.90 -6.69
CA SER A 575 11.76 10.68 -6.12
C SER A 575 11.65 9.39 -5.30
N SER A 576 12.59 8.44 -5.45
CA SER A 576 12.50 7.13 -4.81
C SER A 576 13.85 6.61 -4.29
N PRO A 577 13.88 5.99 -3.10
CA PRO A 577 15.09 5.39 -2.55
C PRO A 577 15.58 4.24 -3.45
N VAL A 578 14.68 3.43 -4.00
CA VAL A 578 15.07 2.30 -4.87
C VAL A 578 15.79 2.80 -6.12
N LEU A 579 15.35 3.93 -6.68
CA LEU A 579 16.02 4.56 -7.83
C LEU A 579 17.39 5.11 -7.43
N ALA A 580 17.52 5.75 -6.26
CA ALA A 580 18.80 6.25 -5.77
C ALA A 580 19.85 5.14 -5.59
N GLU A 581 19.45 4.01 -4.99
CA GLU A 581 20.36 2.87 -4.78
C GLU A 581 20.77 2.24 -6.11
N ARG A 582 19.81 2.00 -7.01
CA ARG A 582 20.06 1.47 -8.34
C ARG A 582 21.06 2.35 -9.10
N ASP A 583 20.77 3.64 -9.22
CA ASP A 583 21.56 4.56 -10.04
C ASP A 583 22.97 4.78 -9.47
N ALA A 584 23.10 4.84 -8.14
CA ALA A 584 24.42 4.90 -7.49
C ALA A 584 25.27 3.66 -7.81
N LYS A 585 24.66 2.47 -7.75
CA LYS A 585 25.34 1.19 -8.01
C LYS A 585 25.68 1.00 -9.47
N GLU A 586 24.76 1.35 -10.38
CA GLU A 586 24.99 1.26 -11.82
C GLU A 586 26.11 2.20 -12.28
N LYS A 587 26.22 3.39 -11.68
CA LYS A 587 27.23 4.39 -12.05
C LYS A 587 28.55 4.29 -11.27
N GLU A 588 28.68 3.35 -10.34
CA GLU A 588 29.90 3.18 -9.53
C GLU A 588 31.15 2.97 -10.39
N ASN A 589 31.07 2.06 -11.36
CA ASN A 589 32.17 1.77 -12.28
C ASN A 589 32.54 2.98 -13.13
N PHE A 590 31.54 3.70 -13.63
CA PHE A 590 31.73 4.91 -14.43
C PHE A 590 32.44 6.01 -13.63
N TYR A 591 31.98 6.34 -12.42
CA TYR A 591 32.62 7.34 -11.56
C TYR A 591 34.04 6.95 -11.15
N SER A 592 34.30 5.65 -10.93
CA SER A 592 35.63 5.15 -10.57
C SER A 592 36.69 5.43 -11.64
N MET A 593 36.32 5.52 -12.93
CA MET A 593 37.25 5.86 -14.01
C MET A 593 37.87 7.25 -13.84
N PHE A 594 37.16 8.16 -13.15
CA PHE A 594 37.61 9.52 -12.83
C PHE A 594 38.19 9.63 -11.41
N GLY A 595 38.37 8.50 -10.70
CA GLY A 595 38.78 8.48 -9.30
C GLY A 595 37.78 9.22 -8.39
N LEU A 596 36.49 9.19 -8.74
CA LEU A 596 35.40 9.72 -7.95
C LEU A 596 34.69 8.58 -7.23
N GLN A 597 34.10 8.86 -6.08
CA GLN A 597 33.30 7.89 -5.34
C GLN A 597 31.86 8.36 -5.22
N CYS A 598 30.92 7.44 -5.43
CA CYS A 598 29.49 7.66 -5.21
C CYS A 598 28.97 6.79 -4.04
N SER A 599 27.81 7.15 -3.50
CA SER A 599 27.01 6.34 -2.58
C SER A 599 25.55 6.78 -2.65
N HIS A 600 24.65 6.07 -1.95
CA HIS A 600 23.28 6.50 -1.72
C HIS A 600 23.00 6.78 -0.24
N ASN A 601 21.99 7.61 0.08
CA ASN A 601 21.61 7.97 1.45
C ASN A 601 20.57 7.03 2.10
N ASN A 602 20.08 6.02 1.36
CA ASN A 602 19.04 5.07 1.81
C ASN A 602 19.46 4.08 2.91
N ASP A 603 20.59 4.31 3.57
CA ASP A 603 21.01 3.45 4.67
C ASP A 603 19.98 3.53 5.80
N LYS A 604 19.40 2.37 6.13
CA LYS A 604 18.36 2.20 7.15
C LYS A 604 18.93 2.16 8.56
N VAL A 605 20.25 2.13 8.71
CA VAL A 605 20.91 2.16 10.01
C VAL A 605 20.69 3.54 10.63
N VAL A 606 20.02 3.57 11.79
CA VAL A 606 19.90 4.78 12.60
C VAL A 606 21.21 4.95 13.37
N TYR A 607 22.05 5.86 12.91
CA TYR A 607 23.30 6.18 13.60
C TYR A 607 22.99 7.05 14.82
N LEU A 608 23.19 6.50 16.02
CA LEU A 608 22.93 7.18 17.30
C LEU A 608 24.01 8.21 17.66
N SER A 609 25.12 8.30 16.91
CA SER A 609 26.19 9.30 17.11
C SER A 609 27.15 9.46 15.93
N ASP A 610 27.40 8.40 15.15
CA ASP A 610 28.36 8.43 14.04
C ASP A 610 27.78 9.02 12.73
N PRO A 611 28.62 9.66 11.88
CA PRO A 611 28.20 10.11 10.56
C PRO A 611 27.88 8.95 9.63
N LYS A 612 26.86 9.15 8.78
CA LYS A 612 26.60 8.21 7.69
C LYS A 612 27.78 8.16 6.73
N VAL A 613 28.22 6.94 6.40
CA VAL A 613 29.39 6.70 5.54
C VAL A 613 29.20 7.30 4.14
N CYS A 614 27.95 7.33 3.63
CA CYS A 614 27.64 7.86 2.31
C CYS A 614 28.04 9.33 2.15
N TYR A 615 27.89 10.15 3.19
CA TYR A 615 28.15 11.59 3.11
C TYR A 615 29.63 11.96 3.05
N ARG A 616 30.54 10.99 3.25
CA ARG A 616 31.98 11.15 3.01
C ARG A 616 32.36 11.06 1.53
N LYS A 617 31.43 10.68 0.65
CA LYS A 617 31.65 10.53 -0.80
C LYS A 617 31.39 11.84 -1.53
N GLN A 618 32.06 12.06 -2.67
CA GLN A 618 31.88 13.28 -3.46
C GLN A 618 30.46 13.35 -4.05
N ILE A 619 29.93 12.21 -4.49
CA ILE A 619 28.61 12.12 -5.13
C ILE A 619 27.68 11.30 -4.24
N VAL A 620 26.51 11.84 -3.90
CA VAL A 620 25.51 11.11 -3.12
C VAL A 620 24.18 11.14 -3.85
N TYR A 621 23.65 9.97 -4.17
CA TYR A 621 22.27 9.81 -4.63
C TYR A 621 21.34 9.69 -3.45
N GLY A 622 20.13 10.20 -3.55
CA GLY A 622 19.19 10.03 -2.46
C GLY A 622 17.79 10.51 -2.73
N GLU A 623 16.87 9.98 -1.94
CA GLU A 623 15.52 10.49 -1.88
C GLU A 623 15.51 11.88 -1.20
N ALA A 624 14.70 12.80 -1.70
CA ALA A 624 14.53 14.13 -1.14
C ALA A 624 14.20 14.10 0.35
N ALA A 625 13.25 13.24 0.77
CA ALA A 625 12.84 13.09 2.16
C ALA A 625 14.01 12.65 3.06
N GLN A 626 14.85 11.74 2.57
CA GLN A 626 15.97 11.22 3.35
C GLN A 626 17.06 12.29 3.57
N PHE A 627 17.35 13.11 2.56
CA PHE A 627 18.21 14.29 2.73
C PHE A 627 17.64 15.24 3.78
N GLN A 628 16.33 15.55 3.72
CA GLN A 628 15.67 16.41 4.70
C GLN A 628 15.78 15.85 6.11
N PHE A 629 15.51 14.55 6.31
CA PHE A 629 15.64 13.91 7.63
C PHE A 629 17.07 13.90 8.14
N ASP A 630 18.07 13.65 7.30
CA ASP A 630 19.47 13.65 7.71
C ASP A 630 19.98 15.06 8.05
N THR A 631 19.46 16.09 7.37
CA THR A 631 19.64 17.50 7.77
C THR A 631 18.98 17.79 9.10
N LEU A 632 17.72 17.40 9.32
CA LEU A 632 17.04 17.59 10.60
C LEU A 632 17.76 16.87 11.75
N ARG A 633 18.25 15.64 11.52
CA ARG A 633 19.07 14.93 12.51
C ARG A 633 20.35 15.69 12.84
N THR A 634 20.96 16.33 11.84
CA THR A 634 22.21 17.08 12.04
C THR A 634 22.00 18.42 12.72
N GLU A 635 21.05 19.20 12.25
CA GLU A 635 20.84 20.58 12.71
C GLU A 635 19.97 20.66 13.97
N TYR A 636 18.97 19.78 14.13
CA TYR A 636 18.01 19.84 15.23
C TYR A 636 18.28 18.82 16.34
N ALA A 637 18.63 17.58 15.99
CA ALA A 637 18.94 16.54 16.98
C ALA A 637 20.43 16.54 17.39
N GLU A 638 21.24 17.46 16.85
CA GLU A 638 22.70 17.58 17.09
C GLU A 638 23.47 16.26 16.86
N LEU A 639 22.93 15.36 16.02
CA LEU A 639 23.61 14.14 15.61
C LEU A 639 24.59 14.47 14.50
N ASN A 640 25.80 13.91 14.50
CA ASN A 640 26.77 14.19 13.43
C ASN A 640 26.46 13.47 12.10
N THR A 641 25.20 13.39 11.68
CA THR A 641 24.71 12.50 10.60
C THR A 641 25.33 12.83 9.25
N LEU A 642 25.42 14.13 8.90
CA LEU A 642 26.00 14.62 7.64
C LEU A 642 27.53 14.72 7.65
N ALA A 643 28.20 14.45 8.78
CA ALA A 643 29.62 14.80 8.96
C ALA A 643 29.90 16.28 8.61
N ASP A 644 30.98 16.53 7.87
CA ASP A 644 31.37 17.85 7.37
C ASP A 644 30.83 18.14 5.95
N ARG A 645 29.81 17.40 5.48
CA ARG A 645 29.28 17.58 4.12
C ARG A 645 28.67 18.98 3.96
N LYS A 646 29.06 19.66 2.89
CA LYS A 646 28.52 20.96 2.47
C LYS A 646 27.59 20.79 1.27
N TRP A 647 26.63 21.71 1.13
CA TRP A 647 25.70 21.75 0.02
C TRP A 647 26.26 22.64 -1.10
N ASP A 648 27.02 22.06 -2.03
CA ASP A 648 27.61 22.81 -3.15
C ASP A 648 26.71 22.76 -4.40
N VAL A 649 26.37 21.55 -4.87
CA VAL A 649 25.56 21.34 -6.08
C VAL A 649 24.48 20.29 -5.83
N ALA A 650 23.23 20.63 -6.16
CA ALA A 650 22.11 19.71 -6.15
C ALA A 650 21.56 19.52 -7.56
N ILE A 651 21.47 18.27 -8.02
CA ILE A 651 20.83 17.88 -9.28
C ILE A 651 19.55 17.13 -8.94
N VAL A 652 18.39 17.71 -9.27
CA VAL A 652 17.08 17.12 -8.95
C VAL A 652 16.52 16.40 -10.18
N ASP A 653 16.39 15.08 -10.09
CA ASP A 653 15.60 14.29 -11.03
C ASP A 653 14.11 14.35 -10.67
N GLU A 654 13.25 14.24 -11.69
CA GLU A 654 11.78 14.31 -11.56
C GLU A 654 11.38 15.53 -10.71
N VAL A 655 11.87 16.68 -11.12
CA VAL A 655 11.71 17.96 -10.41
C VAL A 655 10.24 18.37 -10.28
N ASP A 656 9.40 17.98 -11.23
CA ASP A 656 7.95 18.13 -11.18
C ASP A 656 7.34 17.30 -10.05
N SER A 657 7.66 16.00 -9.98
CA SER A 657 7.15 15.17 -8.89
C SER A 657 7.68 15.62 -7.53
N THR A 658 8.95 16.02 -7.47
CA THR A 658 9.63 16.36 -6.20
C THR A 658 9.25 17.75 -5.68
N LEU A 659 9.21 18.77 -6.54
CA LEU A 659 8.98 20.16 -6.12
C LEU A 659 7.56 20.66 -6.33
N ILE A 660 6.73 20.00 -7.14
CA ILE A 660 5.34 20.40 -7.38
C ILE A 660 4.39 19.40 -6.71
N ASP A 661 4.41 18.13 -7.12
CA ASP A 661 3.45 17.14 -6.62
C ASP A 661 3.68 16.87 -5.13
N ASP A 662 4.93 16.70 -4.74
CA ASP A 662 5.35 16.47 -3.35
C ASP A 662 5.63 17.76 -2.58
N SER A 663 5.32 18.93 -3.12
CA SER A 663 5.53 20.23 -2.45
C SER A 663 4.84 20.34 -1.09
N SER A 664 3.75 19.58 -0.90
CA SER A 664 2.98 19.53 0.36
C SER A 664 3.56 18.55 1.39
N LYS A 665 4.47 17.65 0.98
CA LYS A 665 5.14 16.72 1.89
C LYS A 665 6.19 17.47 2.70
N ILE A 666 5.94 17.56 4.01
CA ILE A 666 6.86 18.19 4.96
C ILE A 666 7.54 17.08 5.76
N ALA A 667 8.87 16.99 5.71
CA ALA A 667 9.62 16.16 6.64
C ALA A 667 9.44 16.69 8.06
N ARG A 668 8.81 15.88 8.92
CA ARG A 668 8.64 16.19 10.34
C ARG A 668 9.30 15.09 11.15
N SER A 669 10.31 15.46 11.92
CA SER A 669 10.85 14.58 12.96
C SER A 669 9.82 14.54 14.09
N ALA A 670 9.04 13.47 14.15
CA ALA A 670 8.11 13.22 15.25
C ALA A 670 8.78 12.23 16.19
N SER A 671 8.98 12.63 17.45
CA SER A 671 9.14 11.65 18.53
C SER A 671 7.77 11.06 18.85
N SER A 672 7.74 9.81 19.30
CA SER A 672 6.56 9.25 19.94
C SER A 672 6.34 10.01 21.25
N ILE A 673 5.58 11.12 21.17
CA ILE A 673 5.07 11.92 22.29
C ILE A 673 6.18 12.48 23.21
N SER A 674 6.41 13.80 23.18
CA SER A 674 7.26 14.46 24.18
C SER A 674 6.87 14.03 25.60
N GLY A 675 7.76 13.32 26.29
CA GLY A 675 7.55 12.77 27.63
C GLY A 675 7.37 11.25 27.73
N MET A 676 7.07 10.54 26.62
CA MET A 676 6.95 9.06 26.64
C MET A 676 8.28 8.32 26.66
N ASP A 677 9.41 8.98 26.38
CA ASP A 677 10.74 8.38 26.54
C ASP A 677 10.98 7.91 27.99
N GLN A 678 10.34 8.55 28.97
CA GLN A 678 10.36 8.14 30.38
C GLN A 678 9.57 6.84 30.62
N LEU A 679 8.52 6.60 29.83
CA LEU A 679 7.70 5.38 29.87
C LEU A 679 8.35 4.20 29.13
N GLN A 680 9.40 4.44 28.35
CA GLN A 680 10.15 3.39 27.66
C GLN A 680 10.76 2.38 28.63
N ILE A 681 11.14 2.84 29.84
CA ILE A 681 11.58 1.98 30.95
C ILE A 681 10.43 1.05 31.38
N ILE A 682 9.21 1.55 31.48
CA ILE A 682 8.02 0.77 31.84
C ILE A 682 7.70 -0.27 30.76
N TYR A 683 7.74 0.10 29.47
CA TYR A 683 7.55 -0.85 28.38
C TYR A 683 8.64 -1.93 28.34
N HIS A 684 9.88 -1.58 28.66
CA HIS A 684 10.97 -2.55 28.75
C HIS A 684 10.78 -3.50 29.93
N LEU A 685 10.24 -3.01 31.05
CA LEU A 685 9.89 -3.79 32.23
C LEU A 685 8.64 -4.65 32.04
N LEU A 686 7.72 -4.28 31.15
CA LEU A 686 6.55 -5.09 30.78
C LEU A 686 6.89 -6.27 29.86
N TRP A 687 7.97 -6.16 29.10
CA TRP A 687 8.42 -7.20 28.17
C TRP A 687 9.25 -8.29 28.86
N TYR A 688 9.89 -7.97 30.00
CA TYR A 688 10.77 -8.86 30.75
C TYR A 688 10.10 -9.39 32.02
#